data_AF-A0A848GR10-F1
#
_entry.id   AF-A0A848GR10-F1
#
_cell.length_a   1.000
_cell.length_b   1.000
_cell.length_c   1.000
_cell.angle_alpha   90.00
_cell.angle_beta   90.00
_cell.angle_gamma   90.00
#
_symmetry.space_group_name_H-M   'P 1'
#
loop_
_entity.id
_entity.type
_entity.pdbx_description
1 polymer ?
#
loop_
_entity_poly.entity_id
_entity_poly.type
_entity_poly.pdbx_seq_one_letter_code
_entity_poly.pdbx_strand_id
1 'polypeptide(L)'
;MRNEFFTPVATYRIQFNRDFTFTDLEKQLDYLHQLGITTIYASPVFETAPGSLHGYDITNPREINSTIGSVAHMRQLHVKLRSLGMSWIQDIVPNYMAFHCNNTRLTDALERGTASPYYNYFDIDWHHPDADLHGKLMMPFLKKSLRETMADGGIRLSYSRLGLGLAAGGQSWPLSAQSYKWLLSILPAGMDPVKAWLTEMKANILQRRSLLDWDAMKSILKPPRKQAFLPLLHLVNENTPLLYELLELQRYTFTTRSEADFRINYRRFLGVNEHIALRMEDKMVFDEYHGFLHRLYQEGIIQGLRIDQIDGLLDPAQYIYHLRELFGNNCYIIAEKILAGHETLPERWALQGSTGYDFLAGVSQLLTDEEGMEKLGRFYRTHFPNLSQYPKLARSKKQLVLEKHMNGEWDNLVREVFRLKLVLPETDKGRLKMAMGDFMVCLPANRIYPEGWPLSLTDTQQLDKAVEEAILRNPATGTALELIRSFWDTDKKQQQVVAALTLLKRITQFAGQLYREGVEETLFYVYNALLSHNEAGDSPVQNKCTLDGFHERMTVRQYLSPFSLNTTATHDTRWGEDARIRLNALTIIPDIWIQQVQAWHTMNRDYVTLIEEQPAPDLNDEYFLYQAVLACLPVSAEADADFVAHITATFLKVVREAKVHSSWLSPDTAYELACLQFIEKILSPGSAFMEGMHQLAEKLGVHAHIFSLAQTLIKITAPGIPDIYQGCELWDFSAGSNDGRHLVNYSLRRKLLAGWQEEDHAPGWPKEHAGAKSAVGKEKLYLVSKALQLRNAHTSLFIHGEYIPLIGGERSSQIAYARKYRQDWCIVVAPLLPAAHLGKHDLAPLTLPANAPLKWKNVFTGEVLTAQNGELLLPGTQNCPVALLSPVPDHKFHR
;
A
#
# COMPACT_ATOMS: atom_id res chain seq x y z
N MET A 1 -9.64 -16.28 -33.15
CA MET A 1 -10.59 -15.30 -32.57
C MET A 1 -9.93 -14.74 -31.31
N ARG A 2 -9.41 -13.51 -31.34
CA ARG A 2 -8.82 -12.91 -30.13
C ARG A 2 -9.98 -12.36 -29.31
N ASN A 3 -10.32 -13.03 -28.21
CA ASN A 3 -11.13 -12.44 -27.15
C ASN A 3 -10.25 -11.38 -26.49
N GLU A 4 -10.24 -10.15 -27.01
CA GLU A 4 -9.43 -9.07 -26.46
C GLU A 4 -10.14 -8.52 -25.23
N PHE A 5 -9.59 -8.83 -24.06
CA PHE A 5 -9.94 -8.19 -22.81
C PHE A 5 -9.57 -6.71 -22.84
N PHE A 6 -10.26 -5.90 -22.03
CA PHE A 6 -9.92 -4.48 -21.90
C PHE A 6 -8.47 -4.35 -21.41
N THR A 7 -7.66 -3.54 -22.12
CA THR A 7 -6.27 -3.27 -21.76
C THR A 7 -6.06 -1.75 -21.70
N PRO A 8 -5.73 -1.19 -20.52
CA PRO A 8 -5.40 0.23 -20.39
C PRO A 8 -4.14 0.58 -21.18
N VAL A 9 -4.05 1.80 -21.69
CA VAL A 9 -2.80 2.30 -22.32
C VAL A 9 -1.93 3.06 -21.33
N ALA A 10 -2.56 3.83 -20.45
CA ALA A 10 -1.96 4.60 -19.37
C ALA A 10 -3.00 4.88 -18.29
N THR A 11 -2.65 4.66 -17.02
CA THR A 11 -3.53 4.85 -15.87
C THR A 11 -3.16 6.12 -15.09
N TYR A 12 -4.17 6.76 -14.49
CA TYR A 12 -3.99 7.87 -13.56
C TYR A 12 -4.73 7.56 -12.25
N ARG A 13 -3.99 7.41 -11.16
CA ARG A 13 -4.55 7.09 -9.84
C ARG A 13 -5.18 8.32 -9.21
N ILE A 14 -6.48 8.23 -8.90
CA ILE A 14 -7.25 9.26 -8.21
C ILE A 14 -7.60 8.81 -6.78
N GLN A 15 -7.36 9.69 -5.81
CA GLN A 15 -7.75 9.53 -4.41
C GLN A 15 -9.03 10.31 -4.14
N PHE A 16 -10.16 9.61 -4.06
CA PHE A 16 -11.43 10.23 -3.70
C PHE A 16 -11.58 10.41 -2.20
N ASN A 17 -12.04 11.59 -1.79
CA ASN A 17 -12.43 11.91 -0.43
C ASN A 17 -13.35 13.15 -0.45
N ARG A 18 -13.68 13.68 0.73
CA ARG A 18 -14.53 14.87 0.85
C ARG A 18 -13.96 16.14 0.17
N ASP A 19 -12.64 16.19 -0.03
CA ASP A 19 -11.92 17.33 -0.58
C ASP A 19 -11.63 17.15 -2.10
N PHE A 20 -11.83 15.94 -2.63
CA PHE A 20 -11.78 15.64 -4.07
C PHE A 20 -12.85 14.60 -4.45
N THR A 21 -13.97 15.08 -4.99
CA THR A 21 -15.18 14.29 -5.27
C THR A 21 -15.30 13.86 -6.74
N PHE A 22 -16.34 13.09 -7.08
CA PHE A 22 -16.67 12.78 -8.47
C PHE A 22 -16.88 14.02 -9.34
N THR A 23 -17.50 15.05 -8.79
CA THR A 23 -17.71 16.34 -9.46
C THR A 23 -16.38 17.04 -9.73
N ASP A 24 -15.41 16.89 -8.84
CA ASP A 24 -14.09 17.51 -9.02
C ASP A 24 -13.26 16.77 -10.05
N LEU A 25 -13.33 15.43 -10.09
CA LEU A 25 -12.75 14.65 -11.18
C LEU A 25 -13.32 15.05 -12.55
N GLU A 26 -14.65 15.22 -12.65
CA GLU A 26 -15.31 15.58 -13.92
C GLU A 26 -14.72 16.85 -14.54
N LYS A 27 -14.37 17.84 -13.71
CA LYS A 27 -13.72 19.10 -14.13
C LYS A 27 -12.28 18.89 -14.62
N GLN A 28 -11.62 17.80 -14.25
CA GLN A 28 -10.24 17.51 -14.65
C GLN A 28 -10.13 16.57 -15.86
N LEU A 29 -11.21 15.88 -16.26
CA LEU A 29 -11.14 14.85 -17.31
C LEU A 29 -10.58 15.37 -18.65
N ASP A 30 -10.92 16.59 -19.05
CA ASP A 30 -10.42 17.17 -20.30
C ASP A 30 -8.90 17.41 -20.25
N TYR A 31 -8.40 17.85 -19.09
CA TYR A 31 -6.97 18.00 -18.83
C TYR A 31 -6.25 16.64 -18.86
N LEU A 32 -6.78 15.64 -18.15
CA LEU A 32 -6.18 14.30 -18.10
C LEU A 32 -6.18 13.64 -19.49
N HIS A 33 -7.24 13.83 -20.27
CA HIS A 33 -7.29 13.39 -21.65
C HIS A 33 -6.22 14.07 -22.52
N GLN A 34 -6.09 15.41 -22.42
CA GLN A 34 -5.04 16.16 -23.13
C GLN A 34 -3.62 15.76 -22.72
N LEU A 35 -3.42 15.40 -21.45
CA LEU A 35 -2.16 14.85 -20.94
C LEU A 35 -1.82 13.49 -21.58
N GLY A 36 -2.83 12.76 -22.06
CA GLY A 36 -2.69 11.44 -22.69
C GLY A 36 -3.11 10.27 -21.79
N ILE A 37 -3.82 10.53 -20.69
CA ILE A 37 -4.40 9.47 -19.86
C ILE A 37 -5.57 8.82 -20.58
N THR A 38 -5.62 7.49 -20.52
CA THR A 38 -6.72 6.70 -21.13
C THR A 38 -7.60 6.03 -20.10
N THR A 39 -7.13 5.86 -18.86
CA THR A 39 -7.87 5.13 -17.82
C THR A 39 -7.72 5.79 -16.46
N ILE A 40 -8.85 6.08 -15.82
CA ILE A 40 -8.88 6.47 -14.41
C ILE A 40 -8.72 5.23 -13.55
N TYR A 41 -7.72 5.22 -12.67
CA TYR A 41 -7.55 4.22 -11.63
C TYR A 41 -8.08 4.81 -10.32
N ALA A 42 -9.31 4.46 -9.96
CA ALA A 42 -10.01 5.06 -8.83
C ALA A 42 -9.71 4.35 -7.51
N SER A 43 -9.47 5.11 -6.44
CA SER A 43 -9.50 4.60 -5.06
C SER A 43 -10.85 3.95 -4.71
N PRO A 44 -10.95 3.20 -3.60
CA PRO A 44 -12.22 2.60 -3.19
C PRO A 44 -13.33 3.66 -3.05
N VAL A 45 -14.53 3.34 -3.55
CA VAL A 45 -15.67 4.29 -3.66
C VAL A 45 -16.83 3.98 -2.72
N PHE A 46 -16.76 2.88 -1.98
CA PHE A 46 -17.84 2.46 -1.10
C PHE A 46 -17.95 3.33 0.15
N GLU A 47 -19.12 3.31 0.78
CA GLU A 47 -19.35 3.93 2.08
C GLU A 47 -18.32 3.45 3.11
N THR A 48 -17.76 4.40 3.86
CA THR A 48 -16.68 4.17 4.83
C THR A 48 -17.02 4.62 6.24
N ALA A 49 -16.10 4.46 7.18
CA ALA A 49 -16.25 5.09 8.49
C ALA A 49 -16.22 6.63 8.37
N PRO A 50 -16.92 7.36 9.26
CA PRO A 50 -16.98 8.81 9.19
C PRO A 50 -15.58 9.46 9.22
N GLY A 51 -15.35 10.41 8.32
CA GLY A 51 -14.10 11.16 8.26
C GLY A 51 -12.96 10.48 7.49
N SER A 52 -13.20 9.30 6.89
CA SER A 52 -12.23 8.65 6.00
C SER A 52 -11.77 9.56 4.86
N LEU A 53 -10.46 9.55 4.61
CA LEU A 53 -9.82 10.26 3.49
C LEU A 53 -9.25 9.31 2.43
N HIS A 54 -9.44 7.99 2.58
CA HIS A 54 -8.77 6.99 1.75
C HIS A 54 -9.69 5.90 1.17
N GLY A 55 -10.84 5.63 1.78
CA GLY A 55 -11.83 4.69 1.23
C GLY A 55 -11.68 3.22 1.64
N TYR A 56 -10.58 2.83 2.29
CA TYR A 56 -10.28 1.42 2.65
C TYR A 56 -11.05 0.90 3.86
N ASP A 57 -11.53 1.78 4.73
CA ASP A 57 -12.30 1.50 5.93
C ASP A 57 -13.81 1.36 5.63
N ILE A 58 -14.13 0.42 4.74
CA ILE A 58 -15.48 0.23 4.19
C ILE A 58 -16.46 -0.24 5.28
N THR A 59 -17.62 0.40 5.35
CA THR A 59 -18.73 0.01 6.23
C THR A 59 -19.89 -0.64 5.46
N ASN A 60 -20.03 -0.34 4.16
CA ASN A 60 -21.09 -0.88 3.32
C ASN A 60 -20.66 -1.04 1.85
N PRO A 61 -20.36 -2.28 1.37
CA PRO A 61 -19.93 -2.53 -0.01
C PRO A 61 -21.05 -2.44 -1.05
N ARG A 62 -22.25 -1.99 -0.67
CA ARG A 62 -23.42 -1.88 -1.56
C ARG A 62 -23.83 -0.46 -1.88
N GLU A 63 -23.16 0.52 -1.27
CA GLU A 63 -23.47 1.94 -1.44
C GLU A 63 -22.19 2.72 -1.73
N ILE A 64 -22.33 3.74 -2.57
CA ILE A 64 -21.27 4.71 -2.82
C ILE A 64 -21.18 5.64 -1.63
N ASN A 65 -19.96 6.04 -1.25
CA ASN A 65 -19.76 7.02 -0.21
C ASN A 65 -20.43 8.35 -0.58
N SER A 66 -21.45 8.73 0.20
CA SER A 66 -22.20 9.97 -0.04
C SER A 66 -21.33 11.23 0.03
N THR A 67 -20.16 11.18 0.68
CA THR A 67 -19.23 12.32 0.75
C THR A 67 -18.47 12.57 -0.56
N ILE A 68 -18.29 11.54 -1.41
CA ILE A 68 -17.59 11.67 -2.69
C ILE A 68 -18.57 11.74 -3.87
N GLY A 69 -19.81 11.28 -3.70
CA GLY A 69 -20.85 11.39 -4.72
C GLY A 69 -21.94 10.33 -4.62
N SER A 70 -22.45 9.91 -5.78
CA SER A 70 -23.54 8.95 -5.90
C SER A 70 -23.37 8.09 -7.15
N VAL A 71 -24.15 7.02 -7.28
CA VAL A 71 -24.19 6.21 -8.52
C VAL A 71 -24.62 7.06 -9.72
N ALA A 72 -25.49 8.05 -9.54
CA ALA A 72 -25.89 8.96 -10.61
C ALA A 72 -24.72 9.81 -11.11
N HIS A 73 -23.87 10.30 -10.20
CA HIS A 73 -22.64 11.00 -10.56
C HIS A 73 -21.65 10.07 -11.29
N MET A 74 -21.50 8.81 -10.87
CA MET A 74 -20.67 7.85 -11.60
C MET A 74 -21.18 7.61 -13.03
N ARG A 75 -22.51 7.54 -13.23
CA ARG A 75 -23.10 7.42 -14.57
C ARG A 75 -22.83 8.64 -15.44
N GLN A 76 -22.88 9.84 -14.87
CA GLN A 76 -22.52 11.08 -15.58
C GLN A 76 -21.03 11.10 -15.96
N LEU A 77 -20.14 10.76 -15.03
CA LEU A 77 -18.71 10.60 -15.29
C LEU A 77 -18.47 9.57 -16.39
N HIS A 78 -19.16 8.43 -16.37
CA HIS A 78 -19.05 7.40 -17.41
C HIS A 78 -19.41 7.94 -18.80
N VAL A 79 -20.47 8.76 -18.93
CA VAL A 79 -20.82 9.40 -20.21
C VAL A 79 -19.67 10.30 -20.70
N LYS A 80 -19.09 11.13 -19.81
CA LYS A 80 -17.97 12.00 -20.16
C LYS A 80 -16.72 11.20 -20.52
N LEU A 81 -16.36 10.19 -19.74
CA LEU A 81 -15.23 9.29 -20.01
C LEU A 81 -15.37 8.63 -21.37
N ARG A 82 -16.56 8.08 -21.70
CA ARG A 82 -16.81 7.50 -23.03
C ARG A 82 -16.67 8.51 -24.16
N SER A 83 -17.11 9.76 -23.97
CA SER A 83 -16.93 10.81 -24.98
C SER A 83 -15.47 11.15 -25.27
N LEU A 84 -14.57 10.90 -24.30
CA LEU A 84 -13.13 11.10 -24.40
C LEU A 84 -12.37 9.81 -24.73
N GLY A 85 -13.06 8.68 -24.95
CA GLY A 85 -12.43 7.37 -25.14
C GLY A 85 -11.67 6.87 -23.90
N MET A 86 -12.02 7.36 -22.72
CA MET A 86 -11.40 6.99 -21.45
C MET A 86 -12.18 5.88 -20.72
N SER A 87 -11.48 5.14 -19.87
CA SER A 87 -12.02 4.02 -19.09
C SER A 87 -11.79 4.20 -17.58
N TRP A 88 -12.28 3.26 -16.78
CA TRP A 88 -12.26 3.25 -15.31
C TRP A 88 -11.87 1.87 -14.77
N ILE A 89 -10.83 1.83 -13.94
CA ILE A 89 -10.45 0.69 -13.10
C ILE A 89 -10.79 1.01 -11.66
N GLN A 90 -11.50 0.11 -10.99
CA GLN A 90 -11.94 0.29 -9.62
C GLN A 90 -11.05 -0.48 -8.64
N ASP A 91 -10.50 0.22 -7.65
CA ASP A 91 -9.86 -0.40 -6.49
C ASP A 91 -10.89 -1.03 -5.55
N ILE A 92 -10.63 -2.25 -5.08
CA ILE A 92 -11.53 -3.06 -4.25
C ILE A 92 -10.78 -3.66 -3.06
N VAL A 93 -11.47 -3.81 -1.91
CA VAL A 93 -10.86 -4.18 -0.62
C VAL A 93 -11.50 -5.46 -0.06
N PRO A 94 -11.19 -6.64 -0.63
CA PRO A 94 -11.89 -7.88 -0.27
C PRO A 94 -11.44 -8.48 1.07
N ASN A 95 -10.28 -8.07 1.61
CA ASN A 95 -9.72 -8.74 2.77
C ASN A 95 -10.41 -8.36 4.09
N TYR A 96 -10.90 -7.13 4.23
CA TYR A 96 -11.43 -6.60 5.49
C TYR A 96 -12.48 -5.50 5.28
N MET A 97 -13.16 -5.14 6.36
CA MET A 97 -14.03 -3.98 6.48
C MET A 97 -13.74 -3.24 7.78
N ALA A 98 -14.26 -2.02 7.92
CA ALA A 98 -14.15 -1.26 9.16
C ALA A 98 -14.85 -1.98 10.33
N PHE A 99 -14.12 -2.12 11.44
CA PHE A 99 -14.64 -2.53 12.73
C PHE A 99 -15.29 -1.31 13.41
N HIS A 100 -16.44 -0.90 12.87
CA HIS A 100 -17.15 0.30 13.28
C HIS A 100 -18.66 0.05 13.43
N CYS A 101 -19.35 0.79 14.29
CA CYS A 101 -20.79 0.66 14.49
C CYS A 101 -21.66 1.01 13.27
N ASN A 102 -21.08 1.66 12.24
CA ASN A 102 -21.77 1.89 10.96
C ASN A 102 -21.67 0.68 10.02
N ASN A 103 -20.84 -0.31 10.33
CA ASN A 103 -20.81 -1.56 9.56
C ASN A 103 -22.09 -2.36 9.85
N THR A 104 -23.04 -2.29 8.93
CA THR A 104 -24.38 -2.87 9.11
C THR A 104 -24.36 -4.40 9.18
N ARG A 105 -23.43 -5.06 8.47
CA ARG A 105 -23.26 -6.53 8.57
C ARG A 105 -22.76 -6.93 9.94
N LEU A 106 -21.75 -6.22 10.46
CA LEU A 106 -21.18 -6.52 11.76
C LEU A 106 -22.18 -6.25 12.89
N THR A 107 -22.83 -5.08 12.87
CA THR A 107 -23.84 -4.74 13.89
C THR A 107 -25.02 -5.71 13.88
N ASP A 108 -25.45 -6.16 12.71
CA ASP A 108 -26.48 -7.20 12.59
C ASP A 108 -26.04 -8.55 13.19
N ALA A 109 -24.81 -8.96 12.93
CA ALA A 109 -24.22 -10.15 13.54
C ALA A 109 -24.12 -10.03 15.08
N LEU A 110 -23.82 -8.85 15.61
CA LEU A 110 -23.76 -8.63 17.05
C LEU A 110 -25.16 -8.58 17.69
N GLU A 111 -26.12 -7.93 17.04
CA GLU A 111 -27.51 -7.80 17.51
C GLU A 111 -28.24 -9.16 17.52
N ARG A 112 -28.18 -9.90 16.40
CA ARG A 112 -28.98 -11.12 16.16
C ARG A 112 -28.18 -12.42 16.27
N GLY A 113 -26.85 -12.38 16.12
CA GLY A 113 -25.95 -13.54 16.12
C GLY A 113 -26.36 -14.62 15.15
N THR A 114 -26.56 -15.86 15.58
CA THR A 114 -26.84 -16.99 14.67
C THR A 114 -28.13 -16.83 13.85
N ALA A 115 -29.01 -15.88 14.20
CA ALA A 115 -30.16 -15.51 13.37
C ALA A 115 -29.82 -14.50 12.24
N SER A 116 -28.67 -13.83 12.33
CA SER A 116 -28.11 -12.98 11.28
C SER A 116 -27.51 -13.83 10.15
N PRO A 117 -27.76 -13.50 8.88
CA PRO A 117 -27.06 -14.11 7.75
C PRO A 117 -25.55 -13.76 7.75
N TYR A 118 -25.13 -12.76 8.53
CA TYR A 118 -23.74 -12.30 8.59
C TYR A 118 -22.96 -12.85 9.78
N TYR A 119 -23.52 -13.79 10.55
CA TYR A 119 -22.85 -14.36 11.73
C TYR A 119 -21.45 -14.92 11.41
N ASN A 120 -21.31 -15.51 10.22
CA ASN A 120 -20.07 -16.11 9.71
C ASN A 120 -19.41 -15.29 8.59
N TYR A 121 -19.81 -14.03 8.41
CA TYR A 121 -19.31 -13.15 7.33
C TYR A 121 -17.86 -12.68 7.58
N PHE A 122 -17.55 -12.47 8.87
CA PHE A 122 -16.23 -12.08 9.35
C PHE A 122 -15.48 -13.28 9.93
N ASP A 123 -14.17 -13.20 9.93
CA ASP A 123 -13.26 -14.23 10.44
C ASP A 123 -13.13 -14.13 11.97
N ILE A 124 -14.17 -14.57 12.66
CA ILE A 124 -14.32 -14.53 14.12
C ILE A 124 -14.31 -15.96 14.68
N ASP A 125 -13.46 -16.22 15.66
CA ASP A 125 -13.51 -17.43 16.48
C ASP A 125 -14.53 -17.26 17.61
N TRP A 126 -15.79 -17.54 17.29
CA TRP A 126 -16.91 -17.56 18.25
C TRP A 126 -16.78 -18.65 19.31
N HIS A 127 -15.89 -19.63 19.11
CA HIS A 127 -15.67 -20.76 20.02
C HIS A 127 -14.33 -20.63 20.76
N HIS A 128 -13.85 -19.40 20.94
CA HIS A 128 -12.62 -19.12 21.66
C HIS A 128 -12.65 -19.80 23.05
N PRO A 129 -11.53 -20.44 23.48
CA PRO A 129 -11.49 -21.19 24.75
C PRO A 129 -11.52 -20.30 25.99
N ASP A 130 -11.17 -19.03 25.82
CA ASP A 130 -11.26 -18.05 26.89
C ASP A 130 -12.71 -17.72 27.22
N ALA A 131 -13.08 -17.82 28.50
CA ALA A 131 -14.46 -17.70 28.96
C ALA A 131 -15.08 -16.33 28.62
N ASP A 132 -14.33 -15.23 28.64
CA ASP A 132 -14.92 -13.91 28.33
C ASP A 132 -15.07 -13.67 26.82
N LEU A 133 -14.42 -14.49 25.98
CA LEU A 133 -14.53 -14.42 24.52
C LEU A 133 -15.40 -15.53 23.93
N HIS A 134 -15.78 -16.53 24.72
CA HIS A 134 -16.65 -17.60 24.25
C HIS A 134 -18.03 -17.05 23.86
N GLY A 135 -18.39 -17.17 22.58
CA GLY A 135 -19.62 -16.61 22.03
C GLY A 135 -19.66 -15.08 21.95
N LYS A 136 -18.56 -14.38 22.24
CA LYS A 136 -18.44 -12.91 22.23
C LYS A 136 -17.32 -12.44 21.30
N LEU A 137 -17.50 -11.34 20.59
CA LEU A 137 -16.46 -10.65 19.85
C LEU A 137 -15.68 -9.69 20.75
N MET A 138 -14.35 -9.75 20.74
CA MET A 138 -13.52 -8.76 21.42
C MET A 138 -13.62 -7.38 20.74
N MET A 139 -13.77 -6.31 21.53
CA MET A 139 -13.84 -4.92 21.06
C MET A 139 -12.76 -4.04 21.73
N PRO A 140 -11.56 -3.94 21.14
CA PRO A 140 -10.42 -3.26 21.74
C PRO A 140 -10.45 -1.73 21.56
N PHE A 141 -11.51 -1.08 22.05
CA PHE A 141 -11.73 0.37 21.87
C PHE A 141 -11.49 1.20 23.13
N LEU A 142 -11.21 0.56 24.27
CA LEU A 142 -11.04 1.29 25.53
C LEU A 142 -9.60 1.77 25.71
N LYS A 143 -9.46 2.94 26.34
CA LYS A 143 -8.17 3.49 26.78
C LYS A 143 -7.75 2.96 28.15
N LYS A 144 -8.72 2.53 28.97
CA LYS A 144 -8.55 2.01 30.33
C LYS A 144 -9.25 0.66 30.42
N SER A 145 -9.07 -0.05 31.54
CA SER A 145 -9.78 -1.31 31.77
C SER A 145 -11.30 -1.12 31.71
N LEU A 146 -12.02 -2.21 31.43
CA LEU A 146 -13.49 -2.20 31.41
C LEU A 146 -14.08 -1.62 32.70
N ARG A 147 -13.56 -2.06 33.85
CA ARG A 147 -14.03 -1.62 35.17
C ARG A 147 -13.82 -0.12 35.41
N GLU A 148 -12.65 0.40 35.06
CA GLU A 148 -12.36 1.84 35.20
C GLU A 148 -13.22 2.68 34.25
N THR A 149 -13.38 2.22 33.01
CA THR A 149 -14.22 2.89 32.01
C THR A 149 -15.71 2.89 32.40
N MET A 150 -16.17 1.85 33.11
CA MET A 150 -17.53 1.86 33.68
C MET A 150 -17.63 2.84 34.85
N ALA A 151 -16.63 2.86 35.74
CA ALA A 151 -16.63 3.71 36.92
C ALA A 151 -16.58 5.21 36.59
N ASP A 152 -15.92 5.60 35.49
CA ASP A 152 -15.87 6.99 35.02
C ASP A 152 -17.01 7.37 34.04
N GLY A 153 -17.98 6.46 33.82
CA GLY A 153 -19.14 6.70 32.95
C GLY A 153 -18.82 6.66 31.45
N GLY A 154 -17.64 6.17 31.06
CA GLY A 154 -17.23 5.98 29.67
C GLY A 154 -18.02 4.88 28.92
N ILE A 155 -18.75 4.02 29.65
CA ILE A 155 -19.72 3.07 29.08
C ILE A 155 -21.12 3.40 29.58
N ARG A 156 -22.10 3.45 28.67
CA ARG A 156 -23.50 3.73 29.02
C ARG A 156 -24.50 3.11 28.07
N LEU A 157 -25.67 2.73 28.59
CA LEU A 157 -26.87 2.54 27.80
C LEU A 157 -27.23 3.86 27.11
N SER A 158 -27.39 3.79 25.80
CA SER A 158 -27.58 4.92 24.90
C SER A 158 -28.86 4.74 24.08
N TYR A 159 -29.36 5.85 23.54
CA TYR A 159 -30.54 5.89 22.69
C TYR A 159 -30.20 6.60 21.39
N SER A 160 -30.60 6.00 20.27
CA SER A 160 -30.45 6.53 18.92
C SER A 160 -31.75 6.39 18.11
N ARG A 161 -31.74 6.83 16.85
CA ARG A 161 -32.86 6.62 15.92
C ARG A 161 -33.20 5.13 15.68
N LEU A 162 -32.23 4.25 15.91
CA LEU A 162 -32.39 2.79 15.75
C LEU A 162 -32.82 2.10 17.04
N GLY A 163 -32.99 2.84 18.14
CA GLY A 163 -33.40 2.30 19.45
C GLY A 163 -32.28 2.36 20.48
N LEU A 164 -32.22 1.35 21.35
CA LEU A 164 -31.24 1.25 22.43
C LEU A 164 -29.92 0.63 21.94
N GLY A 165 -28.81 1.07 22.52
CA GLY A 165 -27.47 0.53 22.27
C GLY A 165 -26.52 0.82 23.42
N LEU A 166 -25.28 0.33 23.38
CA LEU A 166 -24.23 0.66 24.35
C LEU A 166 -23.22 1.63 23.72
N ALA A 167 -23.08 2.81 24.33
CA ALA A 167 -22.05 3.77 23.93
C ALA A 167 -20.75 3.49 24.69
N ALA A 168 -19.66 3.30 23.96
CA ALA A 168 -18.31 3.10 24.49
C ALA A 168 -17.27 3.44 23.41
N GLY A 169 -16.11 3.98 23.79
CA GLY A 169 -15.00 4.24 22.86
C GLY A 169 -15.36 5.21 21.71
N GLY A 170 -16.31 6.12 21.92
CA GLY A 170 -16.80 7.04 20.90
C GLY A 170 -17.81 6.45 19.90
N GLN A 171 -18.17 5.18 20.05
CA GLN A 171 -19.10 4.47 19.17
C GLN A 171 -20.38 4.04 19.93
N SER A 172 -21.44 3.67 19.21
CA SER A 172 -22.70 3.17 19.78
C SER A 172 -23.05 1.81 19.18
N TRP A 173 -22.93 0.77 19.98
CA TRP A 173 -23.08 -0.63 19.59
C TRP A 173 -24.49 -1.16 19.86
N PRO A 174 -25.01 -2.07 19.03
CA PRO A 174 -26.38 -2.59 19.19
C PRO A 174 -26.48 -3.49 20.43
N LEU A 175 -27.65 -3.52 21.06
CA LEU A 175 -27.92 -4.51 22.10
C LEU A 175 -28.17 -5.89 21.49
N SER A 176 -27.61 -6.93 22.10
CA SER A 176 -27.84 -8.32 21.73
C SER A 176 -29.26 -8.78 22.09
N ALA A 177 -29.82 -9.72 21.33
CA ALA A 177 -31.19 -10.23 21.50
C ALA A 177 -31.62 -10.54 22.96
N GLN A 178 -30.71 -11.05 23.78
CA GLN A 178 -30.99 -11.39 25.18
C GLN A 178 -31.28 -10.15 26.05
N SER A 179 -30.72 -8.99 25.68
CA SER A 179 -30.89 -7.72 26.38
C SER A 179 -32.34 -7.27 26.41
N TYR A 180 -33.10 -7.47 25.32
CA TYR A 180 -34.50 -7.05 25.26
C TYR A 180 -35.38 -7.80 26.27
N LYS A 181 -35.10 -9.09 26.52
CA LYS A 181 -35.79 -9.87 27.56
C LYS A 181 -35.42 -9.36 28.96
N TRP A 182 -34.14 -9.07 29.19
CA TRP A 182 -33.66 -8.57 30.48
C TRP A 182 -34.19 -7.16 30.78
N LEU A 183 -34.18 -6.25 29.81
CA LEU A 183 -34.73 -4.90 29.96
C LEU A 183 -36.21 -4.92 30.32
N LEU A 184 -36.99 -5.87 29.79
CA LEU A 184 -38.40 -6.06 30.19
C LEU A 184 -38.55 -6.48 31.66
N SER A 185 -37.57 -7.21 32.23
CA SER A 185 -37.63 -7.67 33.63
C SER A 185 -37.28 -6.58 34.65
N ILE A 186 -36.50 -5.57 34.24
CA ILE A 186 -36.11 -4.45 35.11
C ILE A 186 -36.85 -3.15 34.80
N LEU A 187 -37.81 -3.19 33.87
CA LEU A 187 -38.49 -2.00 33.37
C LEU A 187 -39.29 -1.31 34.49
N PRO A 188 -39.04 -0.01 34.76
CA PRO A 188 -39.85 0.76 35.70
C PRO A 188 -41.35 0.75 35.35
N ALA A 189 -42.21 0.88 36.38
CA ALA A 189 -43.64 1.03 36.20
C ALA A 189 -44.00 2.30 35.42
N GLY A 190 -45.10 2.28 34.66
CA GLY A 190 -45.58 3.45 33.90
C GLY A 190 -44.90 3.69 32.55
N MET A 191 -44.12 2.74 32.05
CA MET A 191 -43.39 2.83 30.77
C MET A 191 -44.06 2.02 29.63
N ASP A 192 -45.39 2.06 29.50
CA ASP A 192 -46.14 1.22 28.55
C ASP A 192 -45.68 1.31 27.08
N PRO A 193 -45.36 2.50 26.52
CA PRO A 193 -44.85 2.59 25.15
C PRO A 193 -43.50 1.89 24.96
N VAL A 194 -42.62 1.97 25.96
CA VAL A 194 -41.31 1.29 25.94
C VAL A 194 -41.50 -0.22 26.11
N LYS A 195 -42.40 -0.64 27.00
CA LYS A 195 -42.75 -2.05 27.20
C LYS A 195 -43.26 -2.69 25.91
N ALA A 196 -44.19 -2.03 25.22
CA ALA A 196 -44.73 -2.51 23.95
C ALA A 196 -43.62 -2.65 22.90
N TRP A 197 -42.78 -1.62 22.74
CA TRP A 197 -41.65 -1.64 21.80
C TRP A 197 -40.63 -2.76 22.12
N LEU A 198 -40.23 -2.92 23.38
CA LEU A 198 -39.31 -3.99 23.79
C LEU A 198 -39.91 -5.39 23.57
N THR A 199 -41.22 -5.54 23.75
CA THR A 199 -41.93 -6.80 23.50
C THR A 199 -41.90 -7.15 22.02
N GLU A 200 -42.16 -6.19 21.14
CA GLU A 200 -42.06 -6.38 19.68
C GLU A 200 -40.62 -6.68 19.24
N MET A 201 -39.62 -5.96 19.75
CA MET A 201 -38.22 -6.25 19.47
C MET A 201 -37.85 -7.68 19.85
N LYS A 202 -38.19 -8.09 21.08
CA LYS A 202 -37.96 -9.46 21.57
C LYS A 202 -38.62 -10.52 20.68
N ALA A 203 -39.84 -10.27 20.22
CA ALA A 203 -40.59 -11.22 19.39
C ALA A 203 -40.01 -11.38 17.97
N ASN A 204 -39.36 -10.34 17.44
CA ASN A 204 -38.91 -10.30 16.05
C ASN A 204 -37.40 -10.53 15.87
N ILE A 205 -36.55 -10.18 16.84
CA ILE A 205 -35.09 -10.14 16.68
C ILE A 205 -34.43 -11.47 16.33
N LEU A 206 -34.98 -12.60 16.78
CA LEU A 206 -34.46 -13.94 16.48
C LEU A 206 -35.12 -14.60 15.25
N GLN A 207 -36.08 -13.92 14.61
CA GLN A 207 -36.65 -14.43 13.37
C GLN A 207 -35.63 -14.31 12.24
N ARG A 208 -35.46 -15.39 11.47
CA ARG A 208 -34.56 -15.40 10.31
C ARG A 208 -35.11 -14.45 9.24
N ARG A 209 -34.37 -13.37 8.99
CA ARG A 209 -34.73 -12.30 8.05
C ARG A 209 -33.47 -11.78 7.36
N SER A 210 -33.59 -11.31 6.12
CA SER A 210 -32.52 -10.57 5.46
C SER A 210 -32.20 -9.28 6.23
N LEU A 211 -31.04 -8.65 5.95
CA LEU A 211 -30.70 -7.34 6.54
C LEU A 211 -31.78 -6.30 6.23
N LEU A 212 -32.19 -6.26 4.96
CA LEU A 212 -33.16 -5.30 4.45
C LEU A 212 -34.51 -5.46 5.15
N ASP A 213 -34.98 -6.70 5.34
CA ASP A 213 -36.24 -6.95 6.05
C ASP A 213 -36.15 -6.63 7.55
N TRP A 214 -34.97 -6.83 8.15
CA TRP A 214 -34.72 -6.45 9.54
C TRP A 214 -34.72 -4.93 9.72
N ASP A 215 -34.02 -4.20 8.86
CA ASP A 215 -33.99 -2.73 8.89
C ASP A 215 -35.35 -2.13 8.53
N ALA A 216 -36.09 -2.71 7.59
CA ALA A 216 -37.47 -2.32 7.29
C ALA A 216 -38.39 -2.53 8.51
N MET A 217 -38.26 -3.66 9.20
CA MET A 217 -39.02 -3.94 10.42
C MET A 217 -38.71 -2.92 11.53
N LYS A 218 -37.43 -2.63 11.80
CA LYS A 218 -37.03 -1.59 12.77
C LYS A 218 -37.58 -0.21 12.39
N SER A 219 -37.58 0.11 11.09
CA SER A 219 -38.09 1.37 10.55
C SER A 219 -39.62 1.50 10.67
N ILE A 220 -40.35 0.38 10.60
CA ILE A 220 -41.81 0.34 10.83
C ILE A 220 -42.11 0.43 12.32
N LEU A 221 -41.41 -0.34 13.15
CA LEU A 221 -41.69 -0.44 14.59
C LEU A 221 -41.45 0.90 15.29
N LYS A 222 -40.42 1.66 14.89
CA LYS A 222 -39.98 2.96 15.41
C LYS A 222 -39.88 3.05 16.95
N PRO A 223 -38.69 3.30 17.52
CA PRO A 223 -38.58 3.47 18.96
C PRO A 223 -39.42 4.67 19.45
N PRO A 224 -40.06 4.58 20.64
CA PRO A 224 -40.64 5.73 21.32
C PRO A 224 -39.63 6.88 21.45
N ARG A 225 -40.12 8.13 21.56
CA ARG A 225 -39.25 9.30 21.76
C ARG A 225 -38.33 9.10 22.96
N LYS A 226 -37.11 9.65 22.89
CA LYS A 226 -36.08 9.54 23.94
C LYS A 226 -36.62 9.81 25.36
N GLN A 227 -37.54 10.76 25.53
CA GLN A 227 -38.16 11.07 26.83
C GLN A 227 -38.81 9.84 27.49
N ALA A 228 -39.43 8.96 26.70
CA ALA A 228 -40.04 7.74 27.20
C ALA A 228 -38.99 6.74 27.72
N PHE A 229 -37.73 6.82 27.29
CA PHE A 229 -36.64 5.96 27.75
C PHE A 229 -35.85 6.55 28.93
N LEU A 230 -36.00 7.84 29.25
CA LEU A 230 -35.16 8.50 30.27
C LEU A 230 -35.14 7.77 31.62
N PRO A 231 -36.26 7.29 32.19
CA PRO A 231 -36.23 6.54 33.45
C PRO A 231 -35.38 5.26 33.37
N LEU A 232 -35.48 4.52 32.27
CA LEU A 232 -34.69 3.30 32.06
C LEU A 232 -33.21 3.61 31.81
N LEU A 233 -32.91 4.66 31.04
CA LEU A 233 -31.54 5.11 30.80
C LEU A 233 -30.86 5.51 32.13
N HIS A 234 -31.55 6.27 32.97
CA HIS A 234 -31.06 6.68 34.28
C HIS A 234 -30.87 5.48 35.21
N LEU A 235 -31.85 4.58 35.27
CA LEU A 235 -31.77 3.37 36.09
C LEU A 235 -30.53 2.53 35.77
N VAL A 236 -30.27 2.26 34.49
CA VAL A 236 -29.15 1.41 34.08
C VAL A 236 -27.82 2.17 34.19
N ASN A 237 -27.76 3.43 33.76
CA ASN A 237 -26.49 4.18 33.71
C ASN A 237 -25.99 4.61 35.10
N GLU A 238 -26.86 4.76 36.09
CA GLU A 238 -26.46 5.11 37.46
C GLU A 238 -26.29 3.88 38.37
N ASN A 239 -26.54 2.68 37.84
CA ASN A 239 -26.42 1.43 38.58
C ASN A 239 -25.37 0.52 37.92
N THR A 240 -24.13 0.61 38.42
CA THR A 240 -23.00 -0.16 37.89
C THR A 240 -23.25 -1.68 37.83
N PRO A 241 -23.86 -2.33 38.85
CA PRO A 241 -24.29 -3.73 38.75
C PRO A 241 -25.21 -4.01 37.56
N LEU A 242 -26.26 -3.20 37.34
CA LEU A 242 -27.19 -3.40 36.21
C LEU A 242 -26.50 -3.17 34.86
N LEU A 243 -25.61 -2.17 34.77
CA LEU A 243 -24.82 -1.95 33.55
C LEU A 243 -23.88 -3.13 33.27
N TYR A 244 -23.28 -3.72 34.30
CA TYR A 244 -22.44 -4.91 34.18
C TYR A 244 -23.26 -6.13 33.72
N GLU A 245 -24.43 -6.37 34.31
CA GLU A 245 -25.35 -7.41 33.85
C GLU A 245 -25.72 -7.24 32.38
N LEU A 246 -26.02 -6.00 31.95
CA LEU A 246 -26.30 -5.72 30.56
C LEU A 246 -25.11 -6.04 29.66
N LEU A 247 -23.88 -5.68 30.06
CA LEU A 247 -22.66 -5.99 29.30
C LEU A 247 -22.46 -7.50 29.14
N GLU A 248 -22.73 -8.29 30.18
CA GLU A 248 -22.60 -9.75 30.13
C GLU A 248 -23.55 -10.42 29.14
N LEU A 249 -24.70 -9.79 28.85
CA LEU A 249 -25.67 -10.27 27.86
C LEU A 249 -25.27 -9.99 26.41
N GLN A 250 -24.19 -9.23 26.18
CA GLN A 250 -23.76 -8.88 24.83
C GLN A 250 -22.99 -10.01 24.17
N ARG A 251 -23.06 -10.06 22.82
CA ARG A 251 -22.18 -10.86 21.96
C ARG A 251 -20.83 -10.20 21.70
N TYR A 252 -20.45 -9.26 22.54
CA TYR A 252 -19.16 -8.60 22.47
C TYR A 252 -18.71 -8.21 23.87
N THR A 253 -17.41 -8.01 24.03
CA THR A 253 -16.83 -7.50 25.27
C THR A 253 -15.82 -6.41 24.96
N PHE A 254 -15.89 -5.30 25.69
CA PHE A 254 -14.97 -4.19 25.51
C PHE A 254 -13.67 -4.45 26.26
N THR A 255 -12.56 -4.24 25.58
CA THR A 255 -11.21 -4.41 26.12
C THR A 255 -10.37 -3.18 25.82
N THR A 256 -9.21 -3.10 26.45
CA THR A 256 -8.21 -2.10 26.08
C THR A 256 -7.62 -2.42 24.70
N ARG A 257 -7.02 -1.40 24.07
CA ARG A 257 -6.31 -1.55 22.79
C ARG A 257 -5.15 -2.55 22.87
N SER A 258 -4.38 -2.51 23.95
CA SER A 258 -3.18 -3.34 24.15
C SER A 258 -3.50 -4.81 24.43
N GLU A 259 -4.67 -5.12 24.99
CA GLU A 259 -5.07 -6.52 25.21
C GLU A 259 -5.14 -7.31 23.89
N ALA A 260 -5.51 -6.66 22.78
CA ALA A 260 -5.62 -7.29 21.46
C ALA A 260 -4.29 -7.89 20.96
N ASP A 261 -3.16 -7.36 21.43
CA ASP A 261 -1.83 -7.85 21.05
C ASP A 261 -1.52 -9.23 21.66
N PHE A 262 -2.18 -9.59 22.77
CA PHE A 262 -1.92 -10.83 23.52
C PHE A 262 -3.10 -11.80 23.54
N ARG A 263 -4.30 -11.31 23.27
CA ARG A 263 -5.55 -12.08 23.31
C ARG A 263 -6.47 -11.48 22.25
N ILE A 264 -6.91 -12.27 21.28
CA ILE A 264 -7.81 -11.82 20.23
C ILE A 264 -8.57 -13.00 19.65
N ASN A 265 -9.81 -12.80 19.22
CA ASN A 265 -10.63 -13.85 18.62
C ASN A 265 -11.21 -13.48 17.25
N TYR A 266 -10.61 -12.53 16.55
CA TYR A 266 -10.94 -12.20 15.17
C TYR A 266 -9.65 -11.91 14.40
N ARG A 267 -9.68 -12.08 13.09
CA ARG A 267 -8.55 -11.70 12.23
C ARG A 267 -8.63 -10.22 11.89
N ARG A 268 -7.50 -9.52 12.02
CA ARG A 268 -7.31 -8.11 11.67
C ARG A 268 -6.62 -7.95 10.32
N PHE A 269 -6.68 -6.74 9.75
CA PHE A 269 -5.72 -6.32 8.74
C PHE A 269 -4.49 -5.74 9.43
N LEU A 270 -3.33 -6.38 9.25
CA LEU A 270 -2.11 -5.97 9.94
C LEU A 270 -2.35 -5.85 11.47
N GLY A 271 -1.66 -4.97 12.18
CA GLY A 271 -1.90 -4.68 13.60
C GLY A 271 -3.11 -3.76 13.86
N VAL A 272 -3.96 -3.48 12.85
CA VAL A 272 -5.00 -2.44 12.93
C VAL A 272 -6.30 -3.01 13.52
N ASN A 273 -6.60 -2.61 14.76
CA ASN A 273 -7.81 -3.01 15.50
C ASN A 273 -9.11 -2.54 14.84
N GLU A 274 -9.06 -1.42 14.12
CA GLU A 274 -10.19 -0.82 13.44
C GLU A 274 -10.59 -1.56 12.15
N HIS A 275 -9.91 -2.65 11.78
CA HIS A 275 -10.21 -3.46 10.61
C HIS A 275 -10.50 -4.93 10.99
N ILE A 276 -11.70 -5.40 10.63
CA ILE A 276 -12.13 -6.77 10.86
C ILE A 276 -12.18 -7.54 9.55
N ALA A 277 -11.53 -8.69 9.51
CA ALA A 277 -11.31 -9.40 8.26
C ALA A 277 -12.51 -10.22 7.80
N LEU A 278 -12.68 -10.31 6.48
CA LEU A 278 -13.75 -11.04 5.81
C LEU A 278 -13.36 -12.50 5.56
N ARG A 279 -14.37 -13.36 5.39
CA ARG A 279 -14.22 -14.75 4.97
C ARG A 279 -14.50 -14.92 3.48
N MET A 280 -13.65 -14.33 2.64
CA MET A 280 -13.82 -14.33 1.18
C MET A 280 -13.72 -15.71 0.53
N GLU A 281 -13.23 -16.73 1.24
CA GLU A 281 -13.32 -18.12 0.83
C GLU A 281 -14.76 -18.66 0.83
N ASP A 282 -15.67 -18.03 1.59
CA ASP A 282 -17.09 -18.36 1.59
C ASP A 282 -17.78 -17.67 0.41
N LYS A 283 -18.40 -18.48 -0.45
CA LYS A 283 -19.07 -18.01 -1.67
C LYS A 283 -20.20 -17.03 -1.39
N MET A 284 -20.91 -17.16 -0.26
CA MET A 284 -21.97 -16.21 0.10
C MET A 284 -21.41 -14.83 0.46
N VAL A 285 -20.25 -14.80 1.12
CA VAL A 285 -19.52 -13.55 1.45
C VAL A 285 -19.05 -12.89 0.15
N PHE A 286 -18.43 -13.67 -0.72
CA PHE A 286 -17.97 -13.22 -2.03
C PHE A 286 -19.10 -12.61 -2.87
N ASP A 287 -20.23 -13.33 -3.00
CA ASP A 287 -21.37 -12.92 -3.83
C ASP A 287 -22.04 -11.64 -3.28
N GLU A 288 -22.19 -11.52 -1.96
CA GLU A 288 -22.78 -10.32 -1.34
C GLU A 288 -21.90 -9.09 -1.54
N TYR A 289 -20.59 -9.23 -1.32
CA TYR A 289 -19.64 -8.13 -1.42
C TYR A 289 -19.50 -7.64 -2.88
N HIS A 290 -19.37 -8.56 -3.85
CA HIS A 290 -19.08 -8.19 -5.24
C HIS A 290 -20.32 -7.87 -6.06
N GLY A 291 -21.52 -8.20 -5.59
CA GLY A 291 -22.75 -8.05 -6.35
C GLY A 291 -23.03 -6.61 -6.82
N PHE A 292 -22.65 -5.59 -6.03
CA PHE A 292 -22.82 -4.19 -6.44
C PHE A 292 -21.80 -3.77 -7.51
N LEU A 293 -20.52 -4.13 -7.36
CA LEU A 293 -19.49 -3.85 -8.37
C LEU A 293 -19.79 -4.54 -9.69
N HIS A 294 -20.27 -5.78 -9.64
CA HIS A 294 -20.66 -6.51 -10.83
C HIS A 294 -21.78 -5.80 -11.59
N ARG A 295 -22.75 -5.18 -10.90
CA ARG A 295 -23.76 -4.32 -11.58
C ARG A 295 -23.11 -3.13 -12.28
N LEU A 296 -22.15 -2.45 -11.64
CA LEU A 296 -21.43 -1.33 -12.27
C LEU A 296 -20.63 -1.79 -13.51
N TYR A 297 -20.05 -2.99 -13.45
CA TYR A 297 -19.36 -3.61 -14.59
C TYR A 297 -20.33 -3.95 -15.74
N GLN A 298 -21.49 -4.55 -15.43
CA GLN A 298 -22.53 -4.85 -16.41
C GLN A 298 -23.12 -3.59 -17.07
N GLU A 299 -23.23 -2.49 -16.33
CA GLU A 299 -23.61 -1.18 -16.85
C GLU A 299 -22.49 -0.54 -17.71
N GLY A 300 -21.29 -1.14 -17.76
CA GLY A 300 -20.13 -0.61 -18.45
C GLY A 300 -19.54 0.63 -17.79
N ILE A 301 -19.87 0.92 -16.53
CA ILE A 301 -19.33 2.06 -15.78
C ILE A 301 -17.85 1.83 -15.45
N ILE A 302 -17.51 0.59 -15.05
CA ILE A 302 -16.13 0.17 -14.77
C ILE A 302 -15.71 -0.92 -15.77
N GLN A 303 -14.42 -0.99 -16.11
CA GLN A 303 -13.86 -1.95 -17.08
C GLN A 303 -12.81 -2.88 -16.45
N GLY A 304 -12.34 -2.56 -15.23
CA GLY A 304 -11.36 -3.36 -14.53
C GLY A 304 -11.39 -3.19 -13.02
N LEU A 305 -10.64 -4.05 -12.34
CA LEU A 305 -10.50 -4.12 -10.89
C LEU A 305 -9.01 -4.09 -10.50
N ARG A 306 -8.68 -3.37 -9.44
CA ARG A 306 -7.43 -3.54 -8.69
C ARG A 306 -7.78 -4.16 -7.34
N ILE A 307 -7.20 -5.32 -7.05
CA ILE A 307 -7.41 -6.03 -5.80
C ILE A 307 -6.42 -5.51 -4.75
N ASP A 308 -6.93 -4.93 -3.67
CA ASP A 308 -6.15 -4.60 -2.47
C ASP A 308 -5.73 -5.86 -1.72
N GLN A 309 -4.48 -5.90 -1.26
CA GLN A 309 -3.99 -6.85 -0.25
C GLN A 309 -4.36 -8.31 -0.53
N ILE A 310 -4.05 -8.79 -1.74
CA ILE A 310 -4.38 -10.16 -2.14
C ILE A 310 -3.75 -11.22 -1.22
N ASP A 311 -2.58 -10.90 -0.66
CA ASP A 311 -1.85 -11.75 0.28
C ASP A 311 -2.52 -11.84 1.66
N GLY A 312 -3.53 -11.02 1.94
CA GLY A 312 -4.37 -11.13 3.13
C GLY A 312 -5.46 -12.21 3.01
N LEU A 313 -5.75 -12.73 1.81
CA LEU A 313 -6.80 -13.72 1.59
C LEU A 313 -6.34 -15.13 1.97
N LEU A 314 -7.29 -15.96 2.43
CA LEU A 314 -7.01 -17.35 2.79
C LEU A 314 -6.67 -18.19 1.56
N ASP A 315 -7.42 -18.03 0.47
CA ASP A 315 -7.24 -18.70 -0.81
C ASP A 315 -7.35 -17.70 -1.98
N PRO A 316 -6.24 -16.99 -2.29
CA PRO A 316 -6.23 -16.02 -3.37
C PRO A 316 -6.57 -16.61 -4.75
N ALA A 317 -6.17 -17.85 -5.02
CA ALA A 317 -6.42 -18.49 -6.31
C ALA A 317 -7.91 -18.77 -6.51
N GLN A 318 -8.58 -19.32 -5.50
CA GLN A 318 -10.03 -19.50 -5.54
C GLN A 318 -10.76 -18.17 -5.66
N TYR A 319 -10.30 -17.14 -4.93
CA TYR A 319 -10.87 -15.80 -5.03
C TYR A 319 -10.77 -15.22 -6.46
N ILE A 320 -9.60 -15.33 -7.09
CA ILE A 320 -9.39 -14.89 -8.49
C ILE A 320 -10.27 -15.71 -9.44
N TYR A 321 -10.40 -17.02 -9.22
CA TYR A 321 -11.29 -17.86 -10.00
C TYR A 321 -12.75 -17.38 -9.93
N HIS A 322 -13.27 -17.12 -8.72
CA HIS A 322 -14.62 -16.57 -8.55
C HIS A 322 -14.78 -15.18 -9.19
N LEU A 323 -13.76 -14.31 -9.11
CA LEU A 323 -13.77 -13.03 -9.83
C LEU A 323 -13.87 -13.23 -11.34
N ARG A 324 -13.18 -14.24 -11.90
CA ARG A 324 -13.26 -14.54 -13.34
C ARG A 324 -14.59 -15.16 -13.73
N GLU A 325 -15.20 -15.99 -12.89
CA GLU A 325 -16.57 -16.44 -13.12
C GLU A 325 -17.56 -15.29 -13.13
N LEU A 326 -17.39 -14.31 -12.24
CA LEU A 326 -18.31 -13.19 -12.09
C LEU A 326 -18.11 -12.09 -13.14
N PHE A 327 -16.88 -11.64 -13.37
CA PHE A 327 -16.56 -10.52 -14.27
C PHE A 327 -16.11 -10.96 -15.67
N GLY A 328 -15.91 -12.26 -15.88
CA GLY A 328 -15.44 -12.80 -17.15
C GLY A 328 -13.96 -12.50 -17.45
N ASN A 329 -13.49 -13.03 -18.57
CA ASN A 329 -12.12 -12.86 -19.03
C ASN A 329 -11.82 -11.46 -19.60
N ASN A 330 -12.86 -10.70 -19.95
CA ASN A 330 -12.70 -9.39 -20.58
C ASN A 330 -12.42 -8.26 -19.58
N CYS A 331 -12.70 -8.48 -18.28
CA CYS A 331 -12.40 -7.53 -17.22
C CYS A 331 -10.89 -7.47 -16.96
N TYR A 332 -10.30 -6.28 -16.95
CA TYR A 332 -8.91 -6.11 -16.55
C TYR A 332 -8.78 -6.27 -15.03
N ILE A 333 -8.01 -7.22 -14.53
CA ILE A 333 -7.83 -7.44 -13.09
C ILE A 333 -6.34 -7.52 -12.77
N ILE A 334 -5.90 -6.63 -11.89
CA ILE A 334 -4.56 -6.64 -11.29
C ILE A 334 -4.67 -6.78 -9.78
N ALA A 335 -3.57 -7.19 -9.14
CA ALA A 335 -3.50 -7.28 -7.69
C ALA A 335 -2.36 -6.43 -7.13
N GLU A 336 -2.61 -5.80 -5.99
CA GLU A 336 -1.54 -5.35 -5.12
C GLU A 336 -0.86 -6.56 -4.51
N LYS A 337 0.34 -6.87 -5.00
CA LYS A 337 1.19 -7.93 -4.51
C LYS A 337 2.64 -7.47 -4.55
N ILE A 338 3.32 -7.54 -3.41
CA ILE A 338 4.72 -7.14 -3.28
C ILE A 338 5.60 -8.32 -3.72
N LEU A 339 6.25 -8.20 -4.88
CA LEU A 339 7.17 -9.21 -5.39
C LEU A 339 8.58 -8.90 -4.91
N ALA A 340 9.22 -9.85 -4.23
CA ALA A 340 10.58 -9.66 -3.72
C ALA A 340 11.63 -10.33 -4.64
N GLY A 341 12.68 -9.59 -5.00
CA GLY A 341 13.81 -10.13 -5.77
C GLY A 341 13.40 -10.67 -7.15
N HIS A 342 13.50 -11.99 -7.33
CA HIS A 342 13.14 -12.69 -8.58
C HIS A 342 11.77 -13.39 -8.52
N GLU A 343 10.97 -13.11 -7.50
CA GLU A 343 9.61 -13.63 -7.40
C GLU A 343 8.76 -13.15 -8.59
N THR A 344 7.93 -14.04 -9.11
CA THR A 344 6.92 -13.75 -10.14
C THR A 344 5.53 -13.99 -9.58
N LEU A 345 4.51 -13.40 -10.20
CA LEU A 345 3.13 -13.75 -9.89
C LEU A 345 2.88 -15.23 -10.21
N PRO A 346 2.07 -15.95 -9.40
CA PRO A 346 1.73 -17.33 -9.71
C PRO A 346 1.07 -17.46 -11.09
N GLU A 347 1.61 -18.29 -11.98
CA GLU A 347 1.18 -18.38 -13.39
C GLU A 347 -0.30 -18.74 -13.57
N ARG A 348 -0.85 -19.52 -12.64
CA ARG A 348 -2.27 -19.95 -12.63
C ARG A 348 -3.24 -18.85 -12.21
N TRP A 349 -2.75 -17.77 -11.61
CA TRP A 349 -3.59 -16.63 -11.31
C TRP A 349 -3.92 -15.93 -12.61
N ALA A 350 -5.18 -16.02 -13.01
CA ALA A 350 -5.69 -15.35 -14.21
C ALA A 350 -5.79 -13.83 -13.97
N LEU A 351 -4.67 -13.17 -13.70
CA LEU A 351 -4.52 -11.72 -13.55
C LEU A 351 -3.78 -11.15 -14.76
N GLN A 352 -4.01 -9.88 -15.04
CA GLN A 352 -3.23 -9.13 -16.02
C GLN A 352 -1.87 -8.68 -15.48
N GLY A 353 -1.70 -8.63 -14.15
CA GLY A 353 -0.44 -8.24 -13.54
C GLY A 353 -0.53 -7.74 -12.09
N SER A 354 0.55 -7.10 -11.64
CA SER A 354 0.68 -6.43 -10.33
C SER A 354 0.38 -4.93 -10.45
N THR A 355 0.30 -4.26 -9.30
CA THR A 355 0.30 -2.79 -9.21
C THR A 355 1.67 -2.14 -9.45
N GLY A 356 2.74 -2.92 -9.65
CA GLY A 356 4.00 -2.41 -10.19
C GLY A 356 5.12 -2.08 -9.22
N TYR A 357 5.04 -2.45 -7.94
CA TYR A 357 6.14 -2.20 -6.98
C TYR A 357 7.46 -2.88 -7.41
N ASP A 358 7.38 -4.01 -8.13
CA ASP A 358 8.53 -4.67 -8.76
C ASP A 358 9.21 -3.79 -9.82
N PHE A 359 8.42 -3.03 -10.59
CA PHE A 359 8.93 -2.07 -11.56
C PHE A 359 9.58 -0.87 -10.85
N LEU A 360 8.92 -0.33 -9.81
CA LEU A 360 9.44 0.75 -8.98
C LEU A 360 10.83 0.40 -8.43
N ALA A 361 10.94 -0.77 -7.78
CA ALA A 361 12.20 -1.25 -7.21
C ALA A 361 13.28 -1.44 -8.29
N GLY A 362 12.91 -2.01 -9.44
CA GLY A 362 13.84 -2.20 -10.56
C GLY A 362 14.41 -0.89 -11.10
N VAL A 363 13.57 0.13 -11.27
CA VAL A 363 14.02 1.46 -11.75
C VAL A 363 14.82 2.20 -10.68
N SER A 364 14.43 2.09 -9.41
CA SER A 364 15.20 2.66 -8.29
C SER A 364 16.61 2.10 -8.29
N GLN A 365 16.76 0.77 -8.31
CA GLN A 365 18.06 0.10 -8.32
C GLN A 365 18.89 0.41 -9.58
N LEU A 366 18.26 0.58 -10.75
CA LEU A 366 18.93 0.98 -11.98
C LEU A 366 19.57 2.38 -11.88
N LEU A 367 18.94 3.29 -11.14
CA LEU A 367 19.38 4.68 -10.98
C LEU A 367 20.27 4.90 -9.75
N THR A 368 20.74 3.81 -9.13
CA THR A 368 21.66 3.81 -7.99
C THR A 368 23.06 3.43 -8.46
N ASP A 369 24.05 4.29 -8.18
CA ASP A 369 25.46 4.01 -8.47
C ASP A 369 25.99 2.95 -7.50
N GLU A 370 26.50 1.84 -8.04
CA GLU A 370 26.91 0.67 -7.26
C GLU A 370 28.08 0.98 -6.31
N GLU A 371 29.09 1.72 -6.78
CA GLU A 371 30.26 2.06 -5.98
C GLU A 371 29.87 3.01 -4.84
N GLY A 372 29.04 4.00 -5.14
CA GLY A 372 28.49 4.92 -4.16
C GLY A 372 27.63 4.25 -3.12
N MET A 373 26.74 3.35 -3.53
CA MET A 373 25.91 2.58 -2.60
C MET A 373 26.75 1.75 -1.63
N GLU A 374 27.81 1.10 -2.11
CA GLU A 374 28.73 0.36 -1.22
C GLU A 374 29.52 1.29 -0.30
N LYS A 375 29.93 2.48 -0.74
CA LYS A 375 30.57 3.49 0.13
C LYS A 375 29.62 3.95 1.24
N LEU A 376 28.39 4.33 0.91
CA LEU A 376 27.37 4.73 1.88
C LEU A 376 27.01 3.57 2.83
N GLY A 377 26.83 2.36 2.28
CA GLY A 377 26.57 1.16 3.06
C GLY A 377 27.70 0.81 4.02
N ARG A 378 28.97 0.96 3.60
CA ARG A 378 30.13 0.77 4.47
C ARG A 378 30.18 1.81 5.57
N PHE A 379 29.99 3.09 5.22
CA PHE A 379 29.90 4.18 6.20
C PHE A 379 28.83 3.86 7.26
N TYR A 380 27.63 3.48 6.83
CA TYR A 380 26.54 3.11 7.72
C TYR A 380 26.90 1.91 8.61
N ARG A 381 27.40 0.79 8.03
CA ARG A 381 27.78 -0.40 8.82
C ARG A 381 28.89 -0.12 9.83
N THR A 382 29.81 0.80 9.54
CA THR A 382 30.88 1.20 10.46
C THR A 382 30.36 2.05 11.63
N HIS A 383 29.43 2.98 11.37
CA HIS A 383 28.90 3.87 12.41
C HIS A 383 27.73 3.25 13.20
N PHE A 384 27.05 2.25 12.64
CA PHE A 384 25.93 1.54 13.24
C PHE A 384 26.17 0.02 13.25
N PRO A 385 27.21 -0.49 13.96
CA PRO A 385 27.61 -1.90 13.88
C PRO A 385 26.51 -2.87 14.32
N ASN A 386 25.67 -2.47 15.28
CA ASN A 386 24.51 -3.26 15.74
C ASN A 386 23.42 -3.41 14.67
N LEU A 387 23.41 -2.53 13.66
CA LEU A 387 22.46 -2.53 12.56
C LEU A 387 23.05 -3.10 11.26
N SER A 388 24.28 -3.62 11.28
CA SER A 388 25.02 -4.01 10.07
C SER A 388 24.47 -5.26 9.35
N GLN A 389 23.75 -6.13 10.05
CA GLN A 389 23.27 -7.43 9.54
C GLN A 389 21.79 -7.39 9.17
N TYR A 390 21.46 -6.86 8.00
CA TYR A 390 20.06 -6.68 7.56
C TYR A 390 19.19 -7.94 7.65
N PRO A 391 19.60 -9.15 7.20
CA PRO A 391 18.76 -10.35 7.35
C PRO A 391 18.50 -10.74 8.81
N LYS A 392 19.45 -10.46 9.71
CA LYS A 392 19.26 -10.66 11.15
C LYS A 392 18.27 -9.65 11.70
N LEU A 393 18.38 -8.38 11.33
CA LEU A 393 17.43 -7.33 11.72
C LEU A 393 16.00 -7.63 11.26
N ALA A 394 15.82 -8.04 10.00
CA ALA A 394 14.50 -8.42 9.46
C ALA A 394 13.84 -9.51 10.32
N ARG A 395 14.58 -10.56 10.67
CA ARG A 395 14.07 -11.62 11.55
C ARG A 395 13.80 -11.12 12.96
N SER A 396 14.67 -10.28 13.52
CA SER A 396 14.47 -9.70 14.87
C SER A 396 13.25 -8.78 14.93
N LYS A 397 12.99 -7.98 13.89
CA LYS A 397 11.82 -7.10 13.83
C LYS A 397 10.52 -7.86 13.59
N LYS A 398 10.53 -8.90 12.75
CA LYS A 398 9.41 -9.86 12.68
C LYS A 398 9.13 -10.49 14.04
N GLN A 399 10.17 -10.93 14.76
CA GLN A 399 9.97 -11.51 16.09
C GLN A 399 9.42 -10.50 17.10
N LEU A 400 9.91 -9.26 17.10
CA LEU A 400 9.38 -8.18 17.93
C LEU A 400 7.87 -8.02 17.72
N VAL A 401 7.44 -7.92 16.46
CA VAL A 401 6.02 -7.84 16.09
C VAL A 401 5.24 -9.06 16.58
N LEU A 402 5.74 -10.27 16.30
CA LEU A 402 5.09 -11.51 16.70
C LEU A 402 4.88 -11.58 18.22
N GLU A 403 5.88 -11.21 19.00
CA GLU A 403 5.85 -11.35 20.46
C GLU A 403 5.07 -10.24 21.15
N LYS A 404 5.13 -9.01 20.63
CA LYS A 404 4.60 -7.81 21.31
C LYS A 404 3.31 -7.27 20.74
N HIS A 405 2.98 -7.57 19.48
CA HIS A 405 1.86 -6.96 18.77
C HIS A 405 0.90 -7.98 18.13
N MET A 406 1.32 -9.24 17.99
CA MET A 406 0.56 -10.30 17.31
C MET A 406 0.61 -11.64 18.05
N ASN A 407 0.79 -11.60 19.37
CA ASN A 407 0.92 -12.80 20.20
C ASN A 407 -0.41 -13.56 20.31
N GLY A 408 -1.53 -12.83 20.34
CA GLY A 408 -2.88 -13.40 20.32
C GLY A 408 -3.16 -14.20 19.05
N GLU A 409 -2.82 -13.67 17.88
CA GLU A 409 -2.92 -14.39 16.60
C GLU A 409 -2.00 -15.61 16.55
N TRP A 410 -0.79 -15.49 17.09
CA TRP A 410 0.13 -16.61 17.21
C TRP A 410 -0.46 -17.75 18.08
N ASP A 411 -1.07 -17.42 19.21
CA ASP A 411 -1.79 -18.39 20.04
C ASP A 411 -2.98 -19.03 19.31
N ASN A 412 -3.67 -18.26 18.48
CA ASN A 412 -4.76 -18.77 17.64
C ASN A 412 -4.25 -19.80 16.61
N LEU A 413 -3.12 -19.53 15.96
CA LEU A 413 -2.50 -20.47 15.03
C LEU A 413 -2.04 -21.75 15.72
N VAL A 414 -1.43 -21.66 16.91
CA VAL A 414 -1.04 -22.85 17.69
C VAL A 414 -2.28 -23.67 18.06
N ARG A 415 -3.36 -23.02 18.50
CA ARG A 415 -4.63 -23.70 18.80
C ARG A 415 -5.20 -24.39 17.56
N GLU A 416 -5.06 -23.78 16.39
CA GLU A 416 -5.52 -24.35 15.12
C GLU A 416 -4.84 -25.68 14.81
N VAL A 417 -3.54 -25.84 15.12
CA VAL A 417 -2.82 -27.12 14.97
C VAL A 417 -3.50 -28.25 15.75
N PHE A 418 -3.88 -27.99 17.00
CA PHE A 418 -4.58 -28.97 17.84
C PHE A 418 -6.02 -29.20 17.37
N ARG A 419 -6.74 -28.13 16.97
CA ARG A 419 -8.12 -28.22 16.45
C ARG A 419 -8.19 -29.10 15.20
N LEU A 420 -7.20 -28.95 14.32
CA LEU A 420 -7.06 -29.73 13.09
C LEU A 420 -6.48 -31.14 13.32
N LYS A 421 -6.12 -31.50 14.57
CA LYS A 421 -5.56 -32.80 14.96
C LYS A 421 -4.30 -33.16 14.18
N LEU A 422 -3.46 -32.16 13.91
CA LEU A 422 -2.16 -32.34 13.23
C LEU A 422 -1.07 -32.83 14.18
N VAL A 423 -1.29 -32.69 15.49
CA VAL A 423 -0.40 -33.15 16.56
C VAL A 423 -1.20 -33.90 17.62
N LEU A 424 -0.52 -34.68 18.45
CA LEU A 424 -1.13 -35.41 19.56
C LEU A 424 -1.55 -34.44 20.69
N PRO A 425 -2.64 -34.71 21.44
CA PRO A 425 -3.07 -33.85 22.54
C PRO A 425 -2.00 -33.57 23.61
N GLU A 426 -1.09 -34.51 23.84
CA GLU A 426 0.03 -34.43 24.79
C GLU A 426 1.24 -33.65 24.27
N THR A 427 1.21 -33.19 23.02
CA THR A 427 2.29 -32.35 22.45
C THR A 427 2.48 -31.10 23.29
N ASP A 428 3.72 -30.79 23.67
CA ASP A 428 4.06 -29.59 24.42
C ASP A 428 3.68 -28.33 23.63
N LYS A 429 2.59 -27.68 24.05
CA LYS A 429 2.04 -26.48 23.42
C LYS A 429 3.04 -25.31 23.43
N GLY A 430 3.80 -25.15 24.52
CA GLY A 430 4.77 -24.07 24.66
C GLY A 430 5.94 -24.24 23.69
N ARG A 431 6.47 -25.46 23.60
CA ARG A 431 7.55 -25.79 22.65
C ARG A 431 7.10 -25.70 21.20
N LEU A 432 5.89 -26.16 20.90
CA LEU A 432 5.29 -26.00 19.57
C LEU A 432 5.08 -24.54 19.21
N LYS A 433 4.56 -23.72 20.14
CA LYS A 433 4.40 -22.27 19.95
C LYS A 433 5.73 -21.64 19.54
N MET A 434 6.79 -21.83 20.33
CA MET A 434 8.13 -21.32 20.03
C MET A 434 8.64 -21.79 18.66
N ALA A 435 8.52 -23.08 18.35
CA ALA A 435 8.92 -23.63 17.05
C ALA A 435 8.18 -22.99 15.88
N MET A 436 6.86 -22.80 15.99
CA MET A 436 6.07 -22.10 14.97
C MET A 436 6.51 -20.64 14.81
N GLY A 437 6.84 -19.95 15.91
CA GLY A 437 7.37 -18.60 15.87
C GLY A 437 8.71 -18.52 15.13
N ASP A 438 9.67 -19.39 15.50
CA ASP A 438 10.98 -19.49 14.85
C ASP A 438 10.85 -19.79 13.35
N PHE A 439 9.94 -20.70 12.98
CA PHE A 439 9.64 -21.03 11.60
C PHE A 439 9.06 -19.82 10.84
N MET A 440 8.03 -19.15 11.37
CA MET A 440 7.36 -18.04 10.69
C MET A 440 8.27 -16.83 10.49
N VAL A 441 9.19 -16.52 11.42
CA VAL A 441 10.13 -15.40 11.23
C VAL A 441 11.19 -15.71 10.18
N CYS A 442 11.50 -16.99 9.95
CA CYS A 442 12.42 -17.46 8.92
C CYS A 442 11.75 -17.62 7.53
N LEU A 443 10.42 -17.57 7.44
CA LEU A 443 9.75 -17.52 6.14
C LEU A 443 10.18 -16.26 5.37
N PRO A 444 10.49 -16.37 4.07
CA PRO A 444 10.92 -15.24 3.26
C PRO A 444 9.75 -14.28 2.97
N ALA A 445 10.06 -13.18 2.26
CA ALA A 445 9.06 -12.19 1.85
C ALA A 445 7.99 -12.77 0.92
N ASN A 446 8.41 -13.68 0.04
CA ASN A 446 7.53 -14.36 -0.90
C ASN A 446 6.68 -15.37 -0.16
N ARG A 447 5.38 -15.10 -0.11
CA ARG A 447 4.36 -16.03 0.40
C ARG A 447 4.30 -17.26 -0.52
N ILE A 448 4.30 -18.46 0.04
CA ILE A 448 3.90 -19.67 -0.71
C ILE A 448 2.37 -19.73 -0.83
N TYR A 449 1.88 -20.31 -1.92
CA TYR A 449 0.43 -20.49 -2.15
C TYR A 449 0.13 -21.99 -2.28
N PRO A 450 -0.17 -22.68 -1.16
CA PRO A 450 -0.42 -24.12 -1.14
C PRO A 450 -1.77 -24.44 -1.79
N GLU A 451 -1.76 -24.63 -3.11
CA GLU A 451 -2.97 -24.83 -3.94
C GLU A 451 -3.24 -26.30 -4.30
N GLY A 452 -2.31 -27.21 -4.03
CA GLY A 452 -2.45 -28.63 -4.37
C GLY A 452 -1.67 -29.54 -3.43
N TRP A 453 -1.90 -30.86 -3.56
CA TRP A 453 -1.17 -31.88 -2.84
C TRP A 453 -0.70 -33.01 -3.77
N PRO A 454 0.56 -33.47 -3.70
CA PRO A 454 1.65 -32.92 -2.88
C PRO A 454 1.97 -31.46 -3.26
N LEU A 455 2.64 -30.74 -2.36
CA LEU A 455 3.09 -29.36 -2.63
C LEU A 455 4.05 -29.33 -3.82
N SER A 456 4.19 -28.17 -4.46
CA SER A 456 5.19 -28.00 -5.51
C SER A 456 6.61 -28.16 -4.92
N LEU A 457 7.57 -28.55 -5.78
CA LEU A 457 8.97 -28.66 -5.36
C LEU A 457 9.48 -27.31 -4.82
N THR A 458 9.12 -26.21 -5.46
CA THR A 458 9.50 -24.85 -5.04
C THR A 458 8.92 -24.49 -3.68
N ASP A 459 7.62 -24.74 -3.44
CA ASP A 459 7.00 -24.46 -2.14
C ASP A 459 7.64 -25.32 -1.03
N THR A 460 7.89 -26.60 -1.33
CA THR A 460 8.50 -27.55 -0.38
C THR A 460 9.91 -27.10 0.00
N GLN A 461 10.73 -26.72 -0.98
CA GLN A 461 12.09 -26.21 -0.75
C GLN A 461 12.10 -24.94 0.10
N GLN A 462 11.14 -24.04 -0.10
CA GLN A 462 11.03 -22.81 0.69
C GLN A 462 10.63 -23.09 2.15
N LEU A 463 9.67 -23.98 2.36
CA LEU A 463 9.25 -24.42 3.69
C LEU A 463 10.38 -25.13 4.43
N ASP A 464 11.03 -26.09 3.77
CA ASP A 464 12.15 -26.84 4.31
C ASP A 464 13.32 -25.95 4.69
N LYS A 465 13.68 -25.00 3.82
CA LYS A 465 14.73 -24.02 4.12
C LYS A 465 14.40 -23.17 5.35
N ALA A 466 13.15 -22.74 5.49
CA ALA A 466 12.73 -21.97 6.67
C ALA A 466 12.79 -22.80 7.95
N VAL A 467 12.46 -24.10 7.89
CA VAL A 467 12.65 -25.05 9.01
C VAL A 467 14.13 -25.21 9.35
N GLU A 468 14.98 -25.44 8.36
CA GLU A 468 16.43 -25.62 8.55
C GLU A 468 17.08 -24.37 9.17
N GLU A 469 16.74 -23.17 8.69
CA GLU A 469 17.19 -21.91 9.28
C GLU A 469 16.69 -21.73 10.72
N ALA A 470 15.44 -22.12 11.01
CA ALA A 470 14.88 -22.08 12.35
C ALA A 470 15.59 -23.05 13.31
N ILE A 471 15.92 -24.27 12.87
CA ILE A 471 16.65 -25.26 13.67
C ILE A 471 18.05 -24.76 14.01
N LEU A 472 18.77 -24.20 13.02
CA LEU A 472 20.11 -23.63 13.23
C LEU A 472 20.10 -22.50 14.25
N ARG A 473 19.02 -21.69 14.26
CA ARG A 473 18.86 -20.57 15.16
C ARG A 473 18.49 -20.99 16.58
N ASN A 474 17.60 -21.97 16.72
CA ASN A 474 17.10 -22.44 18.00
C ASN A 474 17.08 -23.99 18.06
N PRO A 475 18.23 -24.64 18.30
CA PRO A 475 18.29 -26.10 18.37
C PRO A 475 17.37 -26.70 19.45
N ALA A 476 17.02 -25.93 20.49
CA ALA A 476 16.12 -26.38 21.54
C ALA A 476 14.69 -26.63 21.03
N THR A 477 14.25 -26.04 19.93
CA THR A 477 12.94 -26.31 19.31
C THR A 477 13.01 -27.34 18.17
N GLY A 478 14.19 -27.92 17.91
CA GLY A 478 14.43 -28.81 16.76
C GLY A 478 13.43 -29.94 16.56
N THR A 479 13.10 -30.71 17.60
CA THR A 479 12.10 -31.79 17.50
C THR A 479 10.71 -31.28 17.13
N ALA A 480 10.31 -30.11 17.63
CA ALA A 480 9.02 -29.50 17.29
C ALA A 480 9.03 -28.88 15.88
N LEU A 481 10.18 -28.39 15.42
CA LEU A 481 10.38 -27.92 14.04
C LEU A 481 10.31 -29.08 13.04
N GLU A 482 10.89 -30.24 13.34
CA GLU A 482 10.74 -31.44 12.51
C GLU A 482 9.29 -31.96 12.51
N LEU A 483 8.57 -31.82 13.63
CA LEU A 483 7.13 -32.09 13.65
C LEU A 483 6.36 -31.14 12.72
N ILE A 484 6.71 -29.85 12.68
CA ILE A 484 6.13 -28.89 11.72
C ILE A 484 6.48 -29.32 10.29
N ARG A 485 7.73 -29.74 10.02
CA ARG A 485 8.16 -30.24 8.71
C ARG A 485 7.30 -31.39 8.21
N SER A 486 6.93 -32.30 9.12
CA SER A 486 6.06 -33.42 8.80
C SER A 486 4.68 -33.00 8.28
N PHE A 487 4.24 -31.74 8.47
CA PHE A 487 2.91 -31.30 8.02
C PHE A 487 2.75 -31.34 6.50
N TRP A 488 3.83 -31.32 5.72
CA TRP A 488 3.80 -31.43 4.26
C TRP A 488 4.36 -32.74 3.68
N ASP A 489 4.50 -33.79 4.50
CA ASP A 489 4.89 -35.13 4.03
C ASP A 489 3.92 -35.70 3.00
N THR A 490 4.43 -36.34 1.94
CA THR A 490 3.58 -36.82 0.83
C THR A 490 2.66 -37.99 1.20
N ASP A 491 3.06 -38.85 2.14
CA ASP A 491 2.29 -40.02 2.59
C ASP A 491 1.28 -39.65 3.69
N LYS A 492 0.17 -39.02 3.28
CA LYS A 492 -0.94 -38.63 4.19
C LYS A 492 -2.29 -39.11 3.68
N LYS A 493 -3.17 -39.44 4.61
CA LYS A 493 -4.60 -39.68 4.31
C LYS A 493 -5.27 -38.38 3.91
N GLN A 494 -6.31 -38.46 3.08
CA GLN A 494 -7.04 -37.28 2.57
C GLN A 494 -7.45 -36.27 3.67
N GLN A 495 -7.93 -36.76 4.81
CA GLN A 495 -8.33 -35.88 5.92
C GLN A 495 -7.13 -35.10 6.52
N GLN A 496 -5.97 -35.74 6.61
CA GLN A 496 -4.75 -35.10 7.10
C GLN A 496 -4.21 -34.10 6.07
N VAL A 497 -4.34 -34.39 4.77
CA VAL A 497 -4.02 -33.44 3.69
C VAL A 497 -4.87 -32.18 3.78
N VAL A 498 -6.20 -32.31 3.94
CA VAL A 498 -7.10 -31.16 4.08
C VAL A 498 -6.74 -30.32 5.31
N ALA A 499 -6.46 -30.97 6.45
CA ALA A 499 -6.02 -30.30 7.67
C ALA A 499 -4.70 -29.55 7.47
N ALA A 500 -3.69 -30.21 6.89
CA ALA A 500 -2.38 -29.61 6.62
C ALA A 500 -2.48 -28.41 5.67
N LEU A 501 -3.21 -28.54 4.56
CA LEU A 501 -3.44 -27.43 3.62
C LEU A 501 -4.16 -26.26 4.29
N THR A 502 -5.16 -26.53 5.14
CA THR A 502 -5.87 -25.48 5.88
C THR A 502 -4.91 -24.72 6.80
N LEU A 503 -4.07 -25.44 7.56
CA LEU A 503 -3.08 -24.82 8.43
C LEU A 503 -2.05 -24.02 7.62
N LEU A 504 -1.50 -24.59 6.54
CA LEU A 504 -0.50 -23.91 5.71
C LEU A 504 -1.06 -22.63 5.07
N LYS A 505 -2.32 -22.64 4.62
CA LYS A 505 -3.01 -21.41 4.15
C LYS A 505 -3.10 -20.36 5.23
N ARG A 506 -3.42 -20.74 6.47
CA ARG A 506 -3.48 -19.83 7.64
C ARG A 506 -2.11 -19.30 8.05
N ILE A 507 -1.09 -20.17 8.11
CA ILE A 507 0.30 -19.77 8.42
C ILE A 507 0.80 -18.78 7.37
N THR A 508 0.57 -19.04 6.09
CA THR A 508 1.07 -18.19 5.00
C THR A 508 0.32 -16.87 4.90
N GLN A 509 -0.99 -16.87 5.18
CA GLN A 509 -1.80 -15.66 5.33
C GLN A 509 -1.24 -14.77 6.45
N PHE A 510 -0.88 -15.34 7.59
CA PHE A 510 -0.30 -14.62 8.73
C PHE A 510 1.16 -14.21 8.50
N ALA A 511 1.97 -15.05 7.86
CA ALA A 511 3.38 -14.78 7.60
C ALA A 511 3.60 -13.58 6.67
N GLY A 512 2.72 -13.39 5.66
CA GLY A 512 2.75 -12.20 4.80
C GLY A 512 2.49 -10.91 5.59
N GLN A 513 1.52 -10.95 6.50
CA GLN A 513 1.23 -9.85 7.43
C GLN A 513 2.40 -9.59 8.39
N LEU A 514 3.01 -10.64 8.94
CA LEU A 514 4.18 -10.55 9.79
C LEU A 514 5.38 -9.94 9.06
N TYR A 515 5.55 -10.26 7.77
CA TYR A 515 6.57 -9.64 6.93
C TYR A 515 6.32 -8.13 6.77
N ARG A 516 5.10 -7.72 6.38
CA ARG A 516 4.77 -6.30 6.21
C ARG A 516 4.98 -5.51 7.51
N GLU A 517 4.43 -5.99 8.63
CA GLU A 517 4.59 -5.35 9.94
C GLU A 517 6.06 -5.30 10.41
N GLY A 518 6.78 -6.42 10.30
CA GLY A 518 8.15 -6.53 10.78
C GLY A 518 9.18 -5.86 9.89
N VAL A 519 8.95 -5.79 8.57
CA VAL A 519 9.92 -5.28 7.60
C VAL A 519 9.48 -3.92 7.06
N GLU A 520 8.34 -3.86 6.39
CA GLU A 520 7.86 -2.62 5.75
C GLU A 520 7.52 -1.57 6.81
N GLU A 521 6.71 -1.90 7.82
CA GLU A 521 6.25 -0.95 8.85
C GLU A 521 7.19 -0.85 10.06
N THR A 522 8.37 -1.50 10.04
CA THR A 522 9.32 -1.41 11.15
C THR A 522 10.78 -1.34 10.67
N LEU A 523 11.31 -2.35 9.98
CA LEU A 523 12.73 -2.37 9.59
C LEU A 523 13.10 -1.21 8.65
N PHE A 524 12.23 -0.83 7.73
CA PHE A 524 12.44 0.30 6.81
C PHE A 524 12.58 1.66 7.52
N TYR A 525 12.18 1.76 8.78
CA TYR A 525 12.37 2.93 9.63
C TYR A 525 13.60 2.82 10.57
N VAL A 526 14.31 1.68 10.52
CA VAL A 526 15.46 1.39 11.37
C VAL A 526 16.75 1.29 10.57
N TYR A 527 16.72 0.61 9.41
CA TYR A 527 17.91 0.45 8.57
C TYR A 527 18.05 1.63 7.60
N ASN A 528 18.77 2.67 8.03
CA ASN A 528 18.74 3.97 7.38
C ASN A 528 19.92 4.20 6.42
N ALA A 529 20.57 3.15 5.92
CA ALA A 529 21.78 3.28 5.08
C ALA A 529 21.56 4.18 3.85
N LEU A 530 20.44 3.96 3.15
CA LEU A 530 19.95 4.82 2.08
C LEU A 530 18.42 4.67 1.98
N LEU A 531 17.67 5.71 2.33
CA LEU A 531 16.20 5.61 2.52
C LEU A 531 15.41 5.34 1.23
N SER A 532 15.99 5.58 0.06
CA SER A 532 15.33 5.33 -1.22
C SER A 532 15.07 3.86 -1.53
N HIS A 533 15.83 2.96 -0.90
CA HIS A 533 15.67 1.51 -1.03
C HIS A 533 14.84 0.89 0.10
N ASN A 534 14.32 1.72 1.01
CA ASN A 534 13.37 1.32 2.03
C ASN A 534 11.95 1.50 1.47
N GLU A 535 11.63 0.78 0.39
CA GLU A 535 10.31 0.78 -0.24
C GLU A 535 9.77 -0.62 -0.45
N ALA A 536 8.44 -0.74 -0.53
CA ALA A 536 7.80 -2.02 -0.80
C ALA A 536 8.29 -2.59 -2.15
N GLY A 537 8.74 -3.86 -2.13
CA GLY A 537 9.33 -4.54 -3.28
C GLY A 537 10.81 -4.24 -3.52
N ASP A 538 11.39 -3.26 -2.83
CA ASP A 538 12.82 -2.93 -2.88
C ASP A 538 13.52 -3.45 -1.61
N SER A 539 14.85 -3.46 -1.63
CA SER A 539 15.64 -3.76 -0.43
C SER A 539 17.03 -3.12 -0.51
N PRO A 540 17.51 -2.54 0.61
CA PRO A 540 18.79 -1.82 0.66
C PRO A 540 20.01 -2.75 0.67
N VAL A 541 19.80 -4.07 0.70
CA VAL A 541 20.86 -5.10 0.66
C VAL A 541 20.67 -6.13 -0.46
N GLN A 542 19.65 -5.97 -1.31
CA GLN A 542 19.33 -6.91 -2.39
C GLN A 542 20.06 -6.64 -3.71
N ASN A 543 19.94 -7.64 -4.59
CA ASN A 543 20.62 -7.83 -5.87
C ASN A 543 20.82 -6.54 -6.68
N LYS A 544 22.09 -6.17 -6.81
CA LYS A 544 22.65 -5.22 -7.78
C LYS A 544 21.90 -5.33 -9.11
N CYS A 545 21.10 -4.33 -9.45
CA CYS A 545 20.45 -4.28 -10.76
C CYS A 545 21.42 -3.65 -11.76
N THR A 546 22.27 -4.48 -12.36
CA THR A 546 23.09 -4.03 -13.50
C THR A 546 22.19 -3.59 -14.65
N LEU A 547 22.74 -2.82 -15.59
CA LEU A 547 22.02 -2.44 -16.81
C LEU A 547 21.48 -3.67 -17.56
N ASP A 548 22.31 -4.71 -17.72
CA ASP A 548 21.91 -5.97 -18.35
C ASP A 548 20.81 -6.67 -17.55
N GLY A 549 20.92 -6.70 -16.22
CA GLY A 549 19.90 -7.26 -15.34
C GLY A 549 18.56 -6.53 -15.44
N PHE A 550 18.57 -5.21 -15.65
CA PHE A 550 17.34 -4.45 -15.90
C PHE A 550 16.74 -4.80 -17.26
N HIS A 551 17.55 -4.91 -18.32
CA HIS A 551 17.08 -5.34 -19.64
C HIS A 551 16.48 -6.76 -19.63
N GLU A 552 17.12 -7.69 -18.90
CA GLU A 552 16.60 -9.04 -18.69
C GLU A 552 15.24 -9.01 -17.98
N ARG A 553 15.12 -8.22 -16.90
CA ARG A 553 13.84 -8.02 -16.19
C ARG A 553 12.74 -7.48 -17.11
N MET A 554 13.04 -6.51 -17.98
CA MET A 554 12.05 -5.98 -18.93
C MET A 554 11.63 -7.02 -19.98
N THR A 555 12.57 -7.86 -20.41
CA THR A 555 12.30 -8.98 -21.32
C THR A 555 11.40 -10.03 -20.67
N VAL A 556 11.71 -10.42 -19.43
CA VAL A 556 10.88 -11.35 -18.64
C VAL A 556 9.49 -10.77 -18.38
N ARG A 557 9.41 -9.50 -17.99
CA ARG A 557 8.14 -8.78 -17.79
C ARG A 557 7.27 -8.78 -19.03
N GLN A 558 7.84 -8.53 -20.21
CA GLN A 558 7.11 -8.58 -21.47
C GLN A 558 6.47 -9.95 -21.72
N TYR A 559 7.11 -11.04 -21.29
CA TYR A 559 6.59 -12.39 -21.50
C TYR A 559 5.59 -12.82 -20.44
N LEU A 560 5.93 -12.63 -19.16
CA LEU A 560 5.14 -13.15 -18.03
C LEU A 560 4.04 -12.21 -17.56
N SER A 561 4.26 -10.89 -17.62
CA SER A 561 3.35 -9.90 -17.04
C SER A 561 3.27 -8.60 -17.87
N PRO A 562 3.00 -8.68 -19.19
CA PRO A 562 3.04 -7.54 -20.10
C PRO A 562 2.04 -6.43 -19.79
N PHE A 563 1.02 -6.72 -18.98
CA PHE A 563 -0.05 -5.79 -18.64
C PHE A 563 -0.03 -5.38 -17.16
N SER A 564 1.02 -5.73 -16.39
CA SER A 564 1.27 -5.15 -15.07
C SER A 564 1.47 -3.63 -15.16
N LEU A 565 1.14 -2.92 -14.07
CA LEU A 565 1.41 -1.50 -13.99
C LEU A 565 2.91 -1.22 -13.81
N ASN A 566 3.40 -0.17 -14.47
CA ASN A 566 4.70 0.43 -14.24
C ASN A 566 4.47 1.62 -13.31
N THR A 567 4.56 1.39 -11.99
CA THR A 567 4.37 2.44 -10.99
C THR A 567 5.72 2.94 -10.47
N THR A 568 5.76 4.20 -10.05
CA THR A 568 6.93 4.83 -9.40
C THR A 568 6.52 5.67 -8.18
N ALA A 569 5.23 5.93 -7.98
CA ALA A 569 4.65 6.48 -6.77
C ALA A 569 3.26 5.89 -6.59
N THR A 570 2.83 5.73 -5.34
CA THR A 570 1.49 5.28 -5.00
C THR A 570 1.00 6.05 -3.77
N HIS A 571 -0.21 5.74 -3.30
CA HIS A 571 -0.70 6.27 -2.03
C HIS A 571 -0.06 5.60 -0.80
N ASP A 572 0.74 4.55 -0.98
CA ASP A 572 1.40 3.78 0.08
C ASP A 572 2.93 3.81 0.01
N THR A 573 3.52 4.43 -1.01
CA THR A 573 4.97 4.65 -1.07
C THR A 573 5.41 5.54 0.10
N ARG A 574 6.55 5.20 0.70
CA ARG A 574 7.16 5.99 1.78
C ARG A 574 7.73 7.30 1.28
N TRP A 575 8.14 7.36 0.03
CA TRP A 575 8.69 8.57 -0.58
C TRP A 575 8.02 8.85 -1.91
N GLY A 576 7.75 10.13 -2.16
CA GLY A 576 7.40 10.63 -3.48
C GLY A 576 8.45 10.23 -4.52
N GLU A 577 8.03 10.09 -5.77
CA GLU A 577 8.89 9.47 -6.78
C GLU A 577 10.17 10.24 -7.08
N ASP A 578 10.17 11.57 -6.89
CA ASP A 578 11.36 12.41 -7.11
C ASP A 578 12.16 12.62 -5.82
N ALA A 579 11.51 12.63 -4.64
CA ALA A 579 12.19 12.55 -3.33
C ALA A 579 13.10 11.31 -3.26
N ARG A 580 12.57 10.17 -3.69
CA ARG A 580 13.29 8.90 -3.70
C ARG A 580 14.46 8.89 -4.67
N ILE A 581 14.28 9.46 -5.87
CA ILE A 581 15.36 9.58 -6.86
C ILE A 581 16.42 10.61 -6.44
N ARG A 582 16.05 11.67 -5.73
CA ARG A 582 17.01 12.60 -5.12
C ARG A 582 17.91 11.88 -4.11
N LEU A 583 17.35 10.99 -3.31
CA LEU A 583 18.13 10.14 -2.42
C LEU A 583 19.05 9.18 -3.20
N ASN A 584 18.59 8.54 -4.27
CA ASN A 584 19.47 7.71 -5.13
C ASN A 584 20.69 8.51 -5.64
N ALA A 585 20.50 9.78 -6.01
CA ALA A 585 21.59 10.61 -6.50
C ALA A 585 22.74 10.82 -5.47
N LEU A 586 22.52 10.57 -4.16
CA LEU A 586 23.59 10.59 -3.15
C LEU A 586 24.72 9.60 -3.48
N THR A 587 24.42 8.51 -4.17
CA THR A 587 25.45 7.53 -4.56
C THR A 587 26.40 8.07 -5.63
N ILE A 588 26.07 9.17 -6.30
CA ILE A 588 27.00 9.83 -7.24
C ILE A 588 28.05 10.65 -6.48
N ILE A 589 27.70 11.19 -5.30
CA ILE A 589 28.57 12.06 -4.49
C ILE A 589 28.69 11.60 -3.02
N PRO A 590 28.99 10.30 -2.77
CA PRO A 590 28.91 9.70 -1.44
C PRO A 590 29.85 10.36 -0.44
N ASP A 591 31.06 10.76 -0.87
CA ASP A 591 32.07 11.35 0.00
C ASP A 591 31.64 12.74 0.50
N ILE A 592 30.95 13.51 -0.34
CA ILE A 592 30.41 14.83 0.04
C ILE A 592 29.31 14.65 1.08
N TRP A 593 28.40 13.71 0.85
CA TRP A 593 27.34 13.40 1.81
C TRP A 593 27.90 12.99 3.18
N ILE A 594 28.85 12.05 3.19
CA ILE A 594 29.50 11.57 4.42
C ILE A 594 30.16 12.74 5.18
N GLN A 595 30.89 13.59 4.48
CA GLN A 595 31.53 14.76 5.08
C GLN A 595 30.51 15.71 5.70
N GLN A 596 29.40 15.99 5.00
CA GLN A 596 28.35 16.88 5.49
C GLN A 596 27.63 16.31 6.71
N VAL A 597 27.29 15.02 6.70
CA VAL A 597 26.67 14.34 7.85
C VAL A 597 27.55 14.44 9.10
N GLN A 598 28.86 14.20 8.96
CA GLN A 598 29.80 14.30 10.09
C GLN A 598 29.91 15.75 10.61
N ALA A 599 29.91 16.72 9.70
CA ALA A 599 29.93 18.15 10.05
C ALA A 599 28.64 18.57 10.77
N TRP A 600 27.47 18.20 10.24
CA TRP A 600 26.17 18.49 10.85
C TRP A 600 26.01 17.81 12.20
N HIS A 601 26.42 16.56 12.35
CA HIS A 601 26.38 15.88 13.64
C HIS A 601 27.23 16.59 14.70
N THR A 602 28.40 17.11 14.32
CA THR A 602 29.23 17.90 15.23
C THR A 602 28.58 19.24 15.56
N MET A 603 28.03 19.92 14.55
CA MET A 603 27.40 21.24 14.66
C MET A 603 26.12 21.23 15.50
N ASN A 604 25.29 20.19 15.35
CA ASN A 604 23.97 20.11 15.95
C ASN A 604 23.99 19.46 17.35
N ARG A 605 25.17 19.08 17.85
CA ARG A 605 25.33 18.40 19.16
C ARG A 605 24.69 19.16 20.31
N ASP A 606 24.78 20.49 20.31
CA ASP A 606 24.23 21.34 21.37
C ASP A 606 22.70 21.38 21.39
N TYR A 607 22.04 20.87 20.34
CA TYR A 607 20.58 20.75 20.26
C TYR A 607 20.06 19.39 20.72
N VAL A 608 20.94 18.40 20.90
CA VAL A 608 20.57 17.05 21.36
C VAL A 608 20.28 17.08 22.86
N THR A 609 19.13 16.53 23.26
CA THR A 609 18.75 16.41 24.67
C THR A 609 19.00 14.98 25.16
N LEU A 610 19.42 14.82 26.42
CA LEU A 610 19.54 13.50 27.05
C LEU A 610 18.25 13.15 27.78
N ILE A 611 17.57 12.09 27.33
CA ILE A 611 16.40 11.48 27.97
C ILE A 611 16.85 10.14 28.56
N GLU A 612 16.80 10.00 29.89
CA GLU A 612 17.29 8.79 30.59
C GLU A 612 18.71 8.37 30.16
N GLU A 613 19.61 9.35 30.06
CA GLU A 613 21.01 9.19 29.60
C GLU A 613 21.17 8.78 28.12
N GLN A 614 20.08 8.68 27.35
CA GLN A 614 20.10 8.45 25.90
C GLN A 614 19.94 9.76 25.11
N PRO A 615 20.70 9.97 24.03
CA PRO A 615 20.51 11.12 23.16
C PRO A 615 19.17 11.06 22.41
N ALA A 616 18.49 12.19 22.32
CA ALA A 616 17.25 12.38 21.57
C ALA A 616 17.39 13.60 20.63
N PRO A 617 17.37 13.41 19.29
CA PRO A 617 17.33 12.10 18.61
C PRO A 617 18.60 11.29 18.85
N ASP A 618 18.50 9.96 18.78
CA ASP A 618 19.68 9.11 18.70
C ASP A 618 20.40 9.29 17.35
N LEU A 619 21.61 8.75 17.22
CA LEU A 619 22.43 8.96 16.02
C LEU A 619 21.79 8.39 14.74
N ASN A 620 21.03 7.29 14.82
CA ASN A 620 20.41 6.65 13.66
C ASN A 620 19.15 7.41 13.22
N ASP A 621 18.40 7.93 14.19
CA ASP A 621 17.26 8.83 14.03
C ASP A 621 17.71 10.19 13.46
N GLU A 622 18.84 10.74 13.92
CA GLU A 622 19.47 11.93 13.36
C GLU A 622 19.89 11.71 11.89
N TYR A 623 20.50 10.56 11.58
CA TYR A 623 20.90 10.21 10.21
C TYR A 623 19.69 10.01 9.27
N PHE A 624 18.58 9.46 9.79
CA PHE A 624 17.31 9.42 9.07
C PHE A 624 16.83 10.83 8.74
N LEU A 625 16.80 11.71 9.74
CA LEU A 625 16.29 13.06 9.61
C LEU A 625 17.03 13.86 8.54
N TYR A 626 18.36 13.75 8.47
CA TYR A 626 19.14 14.43 7.42
C TYR A 626 18.75 13.97 6.00
N GLN A 627 18.52 12.67 5.80
CA GLN A 627 18.04 12.17 4.52
C GLN A 627 16.60 12.61 4.23
N ALA A 628 15.72 12.57 5.22
CA ALA A 628 14.33 13.00 5.08
C ALA A 628 14.21 14.49 4.70
N VAL A 629 14.99 15.36 5.35
CA VAL A 629 15.06 16.79 5.01
C VAL A 629 15.54 16.96 3.57
N LEU A 630 16.62 16.28 3.16
CA LEU A 630 17.11 16.34 1.79
C LEU A 630 16.05 15.85 0.79
N ALA A 631 15.37 14.75 1.08
CA ALA A 631 14.38 14.14 0.20
C ALA A 631 13.19 15.07 -0.05
N CYS A 632 12.64 15.67 1.01
CA CYS A 632 11.43 16.48 0.93
C CYS A 632 11.68 17.96 0.59
N LEU A 633 12.92 18.44 0.61
CA LEU A 633 13.21 19.86 0.42
C LEU A 633 12.61 20.37 -0.92
N PRO A 634 11.79 21.41 -0.93
CA PRO A 634 11.23 21.93 -2.16
C PRO A 634 12.35 22.52 -3.04
N VAL A 635 12.16 22.54 -4.36
CA VAL A 635 13.16 23.09 -5.30
C VAL A 635 13.33 24.61 -5.11
N SER A 636 12.33 25.30 -4.57
CA SER A 636 12.48 26.70 -4.14
C SER A 636 13.48 26.89 -2.99
N ALA A 637 13.85 25.81 -2.30
CA ALA A 637 14.78 25.77 -1.17
C ALA A 637 14.37 26.69 0.01
N GLU A 638 13.08 26.96 0.20
CA GLU A 638 12.60 27.64 1.41
C GLU A 638 12.02 26.59 2.37
N ALA A 639 12.64 26.45 3.54
CA ALA A 639 12.08 25.71 4.67
C ALA A 639 11.07 26.59 5.41
N ASP A 640 9.90 26.76 4.83
CA ASP A 640 8.80 27.49 5.45
C ASP A 640 8.15 26.70 6.60
N ALA A 641 7.16 27.30 7.25
CA ALA A 641 6.45 26.68 8.36
C ALA A 641 5.75 25.37 7.98
N ASP A 642 5.28 25.26 6.73
CA ASP A 642 4.59 24.07 6.23
C ASP A 642 5.60 22.92 6.03
N PHE A 643 6.79 23.22 5.51
CA PHE A 643 7.89 22.27 5.40
C PHE A 643 8.34 21.75 6.77
N VAL A 644 8.52 22.63 7.75
CA VAL A 644 8.89 22.24 9.12
C VAL A 644 7.81 21.33 9.71
N ALA A 645 6.54 21.72 9.62
CA ALA A 645 5.42 20.92 10.11
C ALA A 645 5.35 19.55 9.43
N HIS A 646 5.61 19.49 8.12
CA HIS A 646 5.67 18.26 7.36
C HIS A 646 6.79 17.34 7.86
N ILE A 647 8.03 17.83 7.98
CA ILE A 647 9.17 17.04 8.49
C ILE A 647 8.91 16.55 9.92
N THR A 648 8.39 17.41 10.80
CA THR A 648 7.99 17.07 12.17
C THR A 648 6.98 15.92 12.19
N ALA A 649 5.90 15.99 11.39
CA ALA A 649 4.87 14.96 11.34
C ALA A 649 5.42 13.64 10.78
N THR A 650 6.21 13.71 9.71
CA THR A 650 6.89 12.55 9.11
C THR A 650 7.81 11.88 10.13
N PHE A 651 8.61 12.65 10.86
CA PHE A 651 9.56 12.12 11.84
C PHE A 651 8.87 11.47 13.05
N LEU A 652 7.79 12.06 13.56
CA LEU A 652 6.99 11.42 14.63
C LEU A 652 6.44 10.06 14.20
N LYS A 653 5.97 9.94 12.96
CA LYS A 653 5.57 8.65 12.41
C LYS A 653 6.76 7.68 12.41
N VAL A 654 7.91 8.10 11.92
CA VAL A 654 9.12 7.25 11.81
C VAL A 654 9.54 6.68 13.15
N VAL A 655 9.66 7.51 14.20
CA VAL A 655 10.09 7.05 15.53
C VAL A 655 9.09 6.04 16.11
N ARG A 656 7.78 6.24 15.88
CA ARG A 656 6.73 5.32 16.33
C ARG A 656 6.68 4.02 15.53
N GLU A 657 6.93 4.06 14.23
CA GLU A 657 6.97 2.87 13.37
C GLU A 657 8.24 2.04 13.60
N ALA A 658 9.38 2.69 13.86
CA ALA A 658 10.65 2.03 14.17
C ALA A 658 10.58 1.15 15.44
N LYS A 659 9.70 1.52 16.38
CA LYS A 659 9.45 0.82 17.66
C LYS A 659 10.74 0.63 18.47
N VAL A 660 11.64 1.63 18.41
CA VAL A 660 12.91 1.65 19.16
C VAL A 660 12.74 2.45 20.45
N HIS A 661 12.38 3.72 20.34
CA HIS A 661 12.21 4.63 21.47
C HIS A 661 10.74 4.94 21.78
N SER A 662 9.89 5.03 20.75
CA SER A 662 8.45 5.29 20.89
C SER A 662 7.61 4.29 20.10
N SER A 663 6.30 4.27 20.36
CA SER A 663 5.33 3.47 19.62
C SER A 663 3.95 4.13 19.62
N TRP A 664 3.06 3.69 18.72
CA TRP A 664 1.67 4.18 18.70
C TRP A 664 0.87 3.82 19.96
N LEU A 665 1.19 2.67 20.57
CA LEU A 665 0.48 2.16 21.74
C LEU A 665 0.95 2.81 23.05
N SER A 666 2.26 2.99 23.17
CA SER A 666 2.93 3.61 24.31
C SER A 666 3.91 4.66 23.80
N PRO A 667 3.43 5.89 23.49
CA PRO A 667 4.32 6.96 23.04
C PRO A 667 5.27 7.40 24.14
N ASP A 668 6.57 7.46 23.85
CA ASP A 668 7.53 8.16 24.70
C ASP A 668 7.48 9.64 24.38
N THR A 669 6.63 10.37 25.11
CA THR A 669 6.43 11.80 24.88
C THR A 669 7.67 12.63 25.19
N ALA A 670 8.59 12.16 26.04
CA ALA A 670 9.79 12.89 26.38
C ALA A 670 10.81 12.80 25.24
N TYR A 671 11.06 11.61 24.71
CA TYR A 671 11.88 11.40 23.52
C TYR A 671 11.31 12.11 22.30
N GLU A 672 10.00 11.98 22.05
CA GLU A 672 9.32 12.65 20.95
C GLU A 672 9.50 14.16 21.03
N LEU A 673 9.22 14.80 22.19
CA LEU A 673 9.35 16.24 22.35
C LEU A 673 10.79 16.73 22.15
N ALA A 674 11.78 16.01 22.67
CA ALA A 674 13.19 16.34 22.47
C ALA A 674 13.58 16.31 20.98
N CYS A 675 13.10 15.30 20.23
CA CYS A 675 13.30 15.23 18.79
C CYS A 675 12.63 16.40 18.04
N LEU A 676 11.42 16.79 18.45
CA LEU A 676 10.74 17.93 17.83
C LEU A 676 11.49 19.25 18.07
N GLN A 677 12.03 19.44 19.27
CA GLN A 677 12.87 20.60 19.59
C GLN A 677 14.15 20.61 18.76
N PHE A 678 14.79 19.45 18.57
CA PHE A 678 15.94 19.32 17.68
C PHE A 678 15.60 19.73 16.23
N ILE A 679 14.48 19.24 15.68
CA ILE A 679 13.99 19.59 14.34
C ILE A 679 13.77 21.10 14.21
N GLU A 680 13.08 21.71 15.19
CA GLU A 680 12.83 23.16 15.21
C GLU A 680 14.14 23.97 15.16
N LYS A 681 15.18 23.52 15.88
CA LYS A 681 16.48 24.20 15.90
C LYS A 681 17.22 24.06 14.57
N ILE A 682 17.36 22.85 14.05
CA ILE A 682 18.12 22.64 12.80
C ILE A 682 17.42 23.24 11.60
N LEU A 683 16.08 23.28 11.57
CA LEU A 683 15.31 23.87 10.47
C LEU A 683 15.01 25.36 10.66
N SER A 684 15.54 25.99 11.71
CA SER A 684 15.34 27.42 11.94
C SER A 684 15.85 28.26 10.76
N PRO A 685 15.14 29.35 10.37
CA PRO A 685 15.57 30.20 9.27
C PRO A 685 17.00 30.72 9.47
N GLY A 686 17.87 30.47 8.48
CA GLY A 686 19.27 30.89 8.51
C GLY A 686 20.18 30.00 9.37
N SER A 687 19.74 28.82 9.80
CA SER A 687 20.63 27.86 10.45
C SER A 687 21.75 27.42 9.50
N ALA A 688 22.95 27.20 10.04
CA ALA A 688 24.09 26.71 9.26
C ALA A 688 23.83 25.30 8.67
N PHE A 689 22.98 24.50 9.33
CA PHE A 689 22.50 23.23 8.79
C PHE A 689 21.72 23.43 7.49
N MET A 690 20.71 24.31 7.49
CA MET A 690 19.89 24.56 6.29
C MET A 690 20.70 25.21 5.17
N GLU A 691 21.65 26.09 5.50
CA GLU A 691 22.58 26.65 4.50
C GLU A 691 23.39 25.55 3.82
N GLY A 692 23.99 24.64 4.59
CA GLY A 692 24.71 23.48 4.05
C GLY A 692 23.79 22.53 3.27
N MET A 693 22.57 22.32 3.75
CA MET A 693 21.57 21.46 3.10
C MET A 693 21.16 22.02 1.74
N HIS A 694 20.95 23.34 1.63
CA HIS A 694 20.63 24.00 0.36
C HIS A 694 21.78 23.89 -0.64
N GLN A 695 23.02 24.13 -0.19
CA GLN A 695 24.20 23.98 -1.04
C GLN A 695 24.35 22.55 -1.56
N LEU A 696 24.08 21.55 -0.70
CA LEU A 696 24.08 20.15 -1.11
C LEU A 696 22.96 19.86 -2.12
N ALA A 697 21.73 20.30 -1.83
CA ALA A 697 20.57 20.09 -2.68
C ALA A 697 20.74 20.75 -4.06
N GLU A 698 21.33 21.94 -4.14
CA GLU A 698 21.65 22.61 -5.41
C GLU A 698 22.66 21.80 -6.23
N LYS A 699 23.73 21.32 -5.59
CA LYS A 699 24.75 20.49 -6.23
C LYS A 699 24.19 19.16 -6.73
N LEU A 700 23.28 18.56 -5.97
CA LEU A 700 22.64 17.29 -6.28
C LEU A 700 21.52 17.43 -7.31
N GLY A 701 20.84 18.58 -7.33
CA GLY A 701 19.60 18.83 -8.05
C GLY A 701 19.70 18.56 -9.55
N VAL A 702 20.85 18.89 -10.17
CA VAL A 702 21.08 18.60 -11.60
C VAL A 702 20.97 17.10 -11.88
N HIS A 703 21.59 16.26 -11.05
CA HIS A 703 21.57 14.81 -11.22
C HIS A 703 20.21 14.22 -10.85
N ALA A 704 19.63 14.65 -9.73
CA ALA A 704 18.32 14.20 -9.27
C ALA A 704 17.21 14.49 -10.30
N HIS A 705 17.21 15.67 -10.92
CA HIS A 705 16.23 16.02 -11.96
C HIS A 705 16.42 15.16 -13.21
N ILE A 706 17.66 14.94 -13.66
CA ILE A 706 17.96 14.07 -14.81
C ILE A 706 17.47 12.64 -14.55
N PHE A 707 17.75 12.09 -13.36
CA PHE A 707 17.29 10.75 -12.98
C PHE A 707 15.77 10.67 -12.87
N SER A 708 15.11 11.73 -12.39
CA SER A 708 13.66 11.79 -12.32
C SER A 708 13.01 11.77 -13.71
N LEU A 709 13.61 12.46 -14.68
CA LEU A 709 13.20 12.42 -16.09
C LEU A 709 13.49 11.04 -16.72
N ALA A 710 14.63 10.42 -16.39
CA ALA A 710 14.98 9.06 -16.82
C ALA A 710 13.94 8.04 -16.32
N GLN A 711 13.65 8.04 -15.01
CA GLN A 711 12.61 7.23 -14.39
C GLN A 711 11.26 7.42 -15.10
N THR A 712 10.87 8.67 -15.33
CA THR A 712 9.58 9.00 -15.96
C THR A 712 9.49 8.48 -17.39
N LEU A 713 10.55 8.64 -18.18
CA LEU A 713 10.58 8.12 -19.55
C LEU A 713 10.50 6.60 -19.56
N ILE A 714 11.34 5.93 -18.76
CA ILE A 714 11.36 4.46 -18.65
C ILE A 714 10.00 3.92 -18.23
N LYS A 715 9.35 4.54 -17.23
CA LYS A 715 7.97 4.23 -16.80
C LYS A 715 6.99 4.18 -17.97
N ILE A 716 7.03 5.19 -18.84
CA ILE A 716 6.08 5.36 -19.95
C ILE A 716 6.37 4.41 -21.12
N THR A 717 7.63 4.09 -21.38
CA THR A 717 8.04 3.42 -22.63
C THR A 717 8.45 1.95 -22.48
N ALA A 718 8.79 1.49 -21.28
CA ALA A 718 9.10 0.08 -21.01
C ALA A 718 7.84 -0.82 -21.17
N PRO A 719 8.01 -2.16 -21.27
CA PRO A 719 6.89 -3.10 -21.23
C PRO A 719 6.05 -2.94 -19.95
N GLY A 720 4.73 -3.10 -20.06
CA GLY A 720 3.78 -2.77 -18.99
C GLY A 720 2.95 -1.52 -19.28
N ILE A 721 2.06 -1.19 -18.34
CA ILE A 721 1.13 -0.06 -18.41
C ILE A 721 1.62 1.06 -17.48
N PRO A 722 2.01 2.25 -17.97
CA PRO A 722 2.42 3.34 -17.08
C PRO A 722 1.28 3.78 -16.17
N ASP A 723 1.58 3.87 -14.88
CA ASP A 723 0.70 4.40 -13.87
C ASP A 723 1.25 5.74 -13.34
N ILE A 724 0.40 6.77 -13.36
CA ILE A 724 0.74 8.08 -12.84
C ILE A 724 -0.10 8.31 -11.60
N TYR A 725 0.57 8.41 -10.45
CA TYR A 725 -0.07 8.84 -9.23
C TYR A 725 -0.42 10.33 -9.31
N GLN A 726 -1.57 10.72 -8.75
CA GLN A 726 -2.09 12.07 -8.90
C GLN A 726 -1.06 13.14 -8.51
N GLY A 727 -0.73 14.00 -9.48
CA GLY A 727 0.21 15.09 -9.31
C GLY A 727 1.66 14.78 -9.71
N CYS A 728 2.04 13.52 -9.86
CA CYS A 728 3.41 13.11 -10.19
C CYS A 728 3.83 13.38 -11.65
N GLU A 729 2.95 13.98 -12.47
CA GLU A 729 3.36 14.58 -13.74
C GLU A 729 4.22 15.85 -13.56
N LEU A 730 4.29 16.39 -12.33
CA LEU A 730 5.23 17.41 -11.88
C LEU A 730 6.20 16.82 -10.83
N TRP A 731 7.02 17.66 -10.22
CA TRP A 731 7.89 17.23 -9.13
C TRP A 731 7.07 16.77 -7.91
N ASP A 732 7.45 15.63 -7.35
CA ASP A 732 6.86 14.98 -6.18
C ASP A 732 7.94 14.69 -5.13
N PHE A 733 8.07 15.63 -4.19
CA PHE A 733 8.96 15.56 -3.03
C PHE A 733 8.21 15.21 -1.73
N SER A 734 7.12 14.45 -1.83
CA SER A 734 6.31 14.06 -0.67
C SER A 734 6.97 12.97 0.20
N ALA A 735 6.52 12.83 1.45
CA ALA A 735 6.88 11.72 2.33
C ALA A 735 5.70 11.05 3.03
N GLY A 736 5.61 9.74 2.85
CA GLY A 736 4.67 8.86 3.52
C GLY A 736 3.26 8.87 2.93
N SER A 737 2.49 7.86 3.31
CA SER A 737 1.14 7.61 2.78
C SER A 737 0.10 8.69 3.07
N ASN A 738 0.34 9.59 4.04
CA ASN A 738 -0.58 10.70 4.36
C ASN A 738 -0.28 11.97 3.54
N ASP A 739 0.97 12.21 3.19
CA ASP A 739 1.42 13.40 2.44
C ASP A 739 1.15 13.25 0.94
N GLY A 740 1.29 12.02 0.41
CA GLY A 740 0.86 11.71 -0.96
C GLY A 740 -0.65 11.93 -1.21
N ARG A 741 -1.46 12.23 -0.18
CA ARG A 741 -2.91 12.48 -0.29
C ARG A 741 -3.26 13.96 -0.37
N HIS A 742 -2.28 14.86 -0.50
CA HIS A 742 -2.52 16.29 -0.66
C HIS A 742 -3.31 16.63 -1.93
N LEU A 743 -4.01 17.77 -1.86
CA LEU A 743 -4.80 18.28 -2.96
C LEU A 743 -3.90 18.69 -4.12
N VAL A 744 -4.18 18.12 -5.29
CA VAL A 744 -3.44 18.43 -6.51
C VAL A 744 -3.91 19.77 -7.09
N ASN A 745 -2.97 20.68 -7.32
CA ASN A 745 -3.26 21.95 -8.02
C ASN A 745 -3.40 21.71 -9.54
N TYR A 746 -4.58 21.27 -9.98
CA TYR A 746 -4.90 21.05 -11.39
C TYR A 746 -4.99 22.35 -12.21
N SER A 747 -5.30 23.48 -11.57
CA SER A 747 -5.35 24.78 -12.26
C SER A 747 -3.97 25.20 -12.78
N LEU A 748 -2.93 25.02 -11.97
CA LEU A 748 -1.54 25.23 -12.39
C LEU A 748 -1.18 24.31 -13.56
N ARG A 749 -1.48 23.02 -13.44
CA ARG A 749 -1.16 22.00 -14.46
C ARG A 749 -1.82 22.28 -15.80
N ARG A 750 -3.11 22.66 -15.79
CA ARG A 750 -3.82 23.11 -16.99
C ARG A 750 -3.14 24.30 -17.64
N LYS A 751 -2.80 25.33 -16.85
CA LYS A 751 -2.12 26.52 -17.35
C LYS A 751 -0.77 26.18 -18.00
N LEU A 752 0.02 25.31 -17.36
CA LEU A 752 1.31 24.87 -17.88
C LEU A 752 1.17 24.07 -19.18
N LEU A 753 0.22 23.14 -19.24
CA LEU A 753 0.00 22.32 -20.44
C LEU A 753 -0.55 23.15 -21.61
N ALA A 754 -1.48 24.07 -21.35
CA ALA A 754 -2.06 24.95 -22.37
C ALA A 754 -1.02 25.92 -22.96
N GLY A 755 -0.13 26.49 -22.13
CA GLY A 755 0.91 27.41 -22.59
C GLY A 755 1.79 26.82 -23.70
N TRP A 756 2.10 25.52 -23.64
CA TRP A 756 2.89 24.86 -24.69
C TRP A 756 2.11 24.47 -25.95
N GLN A 757 0.78 24.45 -25.88
CA GLN A 757 -0.04 24.27 -27.09
C GLN A 757 -0.14 25.58 -27.88
N GLU A 758 -0.02 26.73 -27.21
CA GLU A 758 -0.08 28.07 -27.81
C GLU A 758 1.29 28.58 -28.31
N GLU A 759 2.41 28.23 -27.64
CA GLU A 759 3.78 28.65 -27.97
C GLU A 759 4.45 27.85 -29.11
N ASP A 760 3.79 27.76 -30.27
CA ASP A 760 4.30 27.32 -31.58
C ASP A 760 4.26 25.81 -31.93
N HIS A 761 3.93 25.56 -33.20
CA HIS A 761 3.65 24.26 -33.83
C HIS A 761 4.87 23.32 -34.02
N ALA A 762 5.98 23.55 -33.32
CA ALA A 762 7.20 22.75 -33.43
C ALA A 762 7.64 22.19 -32.07
N PRO A 763 8.09 20.92 -31.95
CA PRO A 763 8.63 20.42 -30.70
C PRO A 763 9.84 21.24 -30.26
N GLY A 764 9.87 21.65 -28.99
CA GLY A 764 10.99 22.37 -28.40
C GLY A 764 11.10 21.99 -26.94
N TRP A 765 12.25 21.43 -26.53
CA TRP A 765 12.49 21.20 -25.11
C TRP A 765 12.47 22.54 -24.37
N PRO A 766 11.86 22.64 -23.17
CA PRO A 766 11.84 23.88 -22.40
C PRO A 766 13.27 24.34 -22.02
N LYS A 767 13.92 25.13 -22.89
CA LYS A 767 15.34 25.54 -22.75
C LYS A 767 15.56 26.57 -21.64
N GLU A 768 14.59 27.45 -21.39
CA GLU A 768 14.74 28.54 -20.42
C GLU A 768 14.86 28.07 -18.95
N HIS A 769 14.63 26.79 -18.66
CA HIS A 769 14.46 26.28 -17.29
C HIS A 769 15.20 24.96 -17.02
N ALA A 770 16.06 24.49 -17.93
CA ALA A 770 16.86 23.28 -17.75
C ALA A 770 17.97 23.51 -16.71
N GLY A 771 17.72 23.10 -15.46
CA GLY A 771 18.68 23.19 -14.35
C GLY A 771 17.99 23.21 -12.98
N ALA A 772 18.76 23.42 -11.90
CA ALA A 772 18.29 23.50 -10.51
C ALA A 772 17.24 24.61 -10.22
N LYS A 773 16.73 25.31 -11.25
CA LYS A 773 15.82 26.46 -11.15
C LYS A 773 14.39 26.20 -11.66
N SER A 774 14.09 25.04 -12.25
CA SER A 774 12.68 24.68 -12.53
C SER A 774 11.98 24.27 -11.24
N ALA A 775 11.44 25.25 -10.51
CA ALA A 775 10.84 25.02 -9.19
C ALA A 775 9.66 24.03 -9.18
N VAL A 776 9.01 23.82 -10.34
CA VAL A 776 7.71 23.15 -10.43
C VAL A 776 7.74 21.86 -11.25
N GLY A 777 8.73 21.63 -12.12
CA GLY A 777 8.84 20.39 -12.91
C GLY A 777 8.12 20.43 -14.25
N LYS A 778 8.15 21.60 -14.89
CA LYS A 778 7.58 21.85 -16.22
C LYS A 778 8.11 20.85 -17.27
N GLU A 779 9.41 20.63 -17.32
CA GLU A 779 10.06 19.66 -18.20
C GLU A 779 9.53 18.23 -18.05
N LYS A 780 9.17 17.83 -16.82
CA LYS A 780 8.58 16.51 -16.54
C LYS A 780 7.16 16.43 -17.10
N LEU A 781 6.34 17.46 -16.91
CA LEU A 781 5.00 17.53 -17.50
C LEU A 781 5.04 17.49 -19.04
N TYR A 782 6.01 18.19 -19.66
CA TYR A 782 6.21 18.15 -21.10
C TYR A 782 6.59 16.75 -21.59
N LEU A 783 7.54 16.11 -20.90
CA LEU A 783 7.95 14.72 -21.17
C LEU A 783 6.76 13.76 -21.07
N VAL A 784 6.00 13.81 -19.97
CA VAL A 784 4.83 12.96 -19.74
C VAL A 784 3.82 13.15 -20.88
N SER A 785 3.46 14.39 -21.19
CA SER A 785 2.50 14.72 -22.25
C SER A 785 2.94 14.17 -23.61
N LYS A 786 4.18 14.45 -24.04
CA LYS A 786 4.68 14.02 -25.35
C LYS A 786 4.87 12.50 -25.44
N ALA A 787 5.37 11.86 -24.39
CA ALA A 787 5.57 10.42 -24.37
C ALA A 787 4.23 9.66 -24.36
N LEU A 788 3.24 10.12 -23.60
CA LEU A 788 1.89 9.54 -23.61
C LEU A 788 1.16 9.77 -24.93
N GLN A 789 1.31 10.95 -25.55
CA GLN A 789 0.76 11.21 -26.89
C GLN A 789 1.32 10.22 -27.93
N LEU A 790 2.64 10.01 -27.95
CA LEU A 790 3.25 9.00 -28.82
C LEU A 790 2.73 7.59 -28.50
N ARG A 791 2.61 7.27 -27.20
CA ARG A 791 2.11 5.97 -26.75
C ARG A 791 0.69 5.71 -27.22
N ASN A 792 -0.19 6.70 -27.11
CA ASN A 792 -1.58 6.60 -27.57
C ASN A 792 -1.65 6.47 -29.10
N ALA A 793 -0.87 7.27 -29.83
CA ALA A 793 -0.82 7.22 -31.30
C ALA A 793 -0.30 5.87 -31.83
N HIS A 794 0.57 5.20 -31.07
CA HIS A 794 1.15 3.90 -31.42
C HIS A 794 0.85 2.82 -30.37
N THR A 795 -0.40 2.70 -29.93
CA THR A 795 -0.78 1.80 -28.83
C THR A 795 -0.25 0.37 -29.00
N SER A 796 -0.38 -0.22 -30.20
CA SER A 796 0.12 -1.59 -30.47
C SER A 796 1.64 -1.73 -30.31
N LEU A 797 2.41 -0.68 -30.58
CA LEU A 797 3.86 -0.65 -30.38
C LEU A 797 4.21 -0.85 -28.91
N PHE A 798 3.51 -0.17 -28.02
CA PHE A 798 3.84 -0.17 -26.60
C PHE A 798 3.21 -1.33 -25.83
N ILE A 799 2.05 -1.81 -26.27
CA ILE A 799 1.35 -2.92 -25.64
C ILE A 799 1.88 -4.29 -26.13
N HIS A 800 2.22 -4.41 -27.42
CA HIS A 800 2.61 -5.70 -28.02
C HIS A 800 4.02 -5.70 -28.63
N GLY A 801 4.67 -4.54 -28.75
CA GLY A 801 5.97 -4.47 -29.41
C GLY A 801 7.10 -5.04 -28.59
N GLU A 802 7.98 -5.77 -29.26
CA GLU A 802 9.22 -6.35 -28.74
C GLU A 802 10.07 -5.29 -28.03
N TYR A 803 10.68 -5.67 -26.91
CA TYR A 803 11.69 -4.89 -26.21
C TYR A 803 13.08 -5.34 -26.67
N ILE A 804 13.83 -4.45 -27.32
CA ILE A 804 15.15 -4.76 -27.89
C ILE A 804 16.19 -3.88 -27.19
N PRO A 805 17.03 -4.42 -26.29
CA PRO A 805 18.14 -3.69 -25.70
C PRO A 805 19.08 -3.16 -26.80
N LEU A 806 19.56 -1.93 -26.65
CA LEU A 806 20.53 -1.31 -27.57
C LEU A 806 21.83 -1.02 -26.85
N ILE A 807 22.95 -1.32 -27.51
CA ILE A 807 24.29 -1.13 -26.94
C ILE A 807 24.79 0.26 -27.32
N GLY A 808 25.19 1.04 -26.30
CA GLY A 808 25.85 2.34 -26.44
C GLY A 808 27.36 2.23 -26.28
N GLY A 809 28.08 1.71 -27.28
CA GLY A 809 29.54 1.48 -27.19
C GLY A 809 29.97 0.60 -25.99
N GLU A 810 31.25 0.68 -25.60
CA GLU A 810 31.81 -0.13 -24.48
C GLU A 810 31.36 0.31 -23.07
N ARG A 811 30.50 1.35 -22.90
CA ARG A 811 30.27 2.00 -21.59
C ARG A 811 28.81 2.06 -21.14
N SER A 812 28.60 1.76 -19.85
CA SER A 812 27.34 1.68 -19.11
C SER A 812 26.71 3.03 -18.68
N SER A 813 27.02 4.16 -19.32
CA SER A 813 26.59 5.49 -18.86
C SER A 813 25.15 5.88 -19.24
N GLN A 814 24.45 5.04 -20.02
CA GLN A 814 23.08 5.27 -20.46
C GLN A 814 22.34 3.94 -20.60
N ILE A 815 21.02 3.98 -20.41
CA ILE A 815 20.12 2.91 -20.83
C ILE A 815 19.55 3.26 -22.19
N ALA A 816 19.55 2.29 -23.11
CA ALA A 816 18.94 2.44 -24.42
C ALA A 816 18.21 1.15 -24.83
N TYR A 817 17.04 1.31 -25.42
CA TYR A 817 16.27 0.20 -25.98
C TYR A 817 15.34 0.66 -27.08
N ALA A 818 15.04 -0.23 -28.02
CA ALA A 818 13.98 -0.03 -29.00
C ALA A 818 12.70 -0.76 -28.59
N ARG A 819 11.55 -0.17 -28.94
CA ARG A 819 10.29 -0.89 -29.05
C ARG A 819 10.02 -1.14 -30.53
N LYS A 820 9.56 -2.34 -30.87
CA LYS A 820 9.23 -2.69 -32.26
C LYS A 820 7.96 -3.52 -32.36
N TYR A 821 7.01 -3.07 -33.17
CA TYR A 821 5.83 -3.86 -33.53
C TYR A 821 5.58 -3.75 -35.02
N ARG A 822 5.79 -4.85 -35.75
CA ARG A 822 5.74 -4.86 -37.22
C ARG A 822 6.72 -3.81 -37.80
N GLN A 823 6.20 -2.75 -38.42
CA GLN A 823 6.97 -1.65 -39.00
C GLN A 823 7.03 -0.42 -38.09
N ASP A 824 6.30 -0.41 -36.98
CA ASP A 824 6.37 0.66 -36.00
C ASP A 824 7.60 0.46 -35.11
N TRP A 825 8.32 1.56 -34.87
CA TRP A 825 9.50 1.58 -34.00
C TRP A 825 9.47 2.80 -33.09
N CYS A 826 10.13 2.69 -31.95
CA CYS A 826 10.69 3.84 -31.25
C CYS A 826 12.02 3.45 -30.60
N ILE A 827 12.89 4.43 -30.35
CA ILE A 827 14.10 4.26 -29.53
C ILE A 827 13.98 5.15 -28.31
N VAL A 828 14.34 4.59 -27.16
CA VAL A 828 14.37 5.27 -25.87
C VAL A 828 15.81 5.34 -25.42
N VAL A 829 16.22 6.52 -24.96
CA VAL A 829 17.54 6.74 -24.36
C VAL A 829 17.39 7.57 -23.10
N ALA A 830 17.96 7.10 -22.00
CA ALA A 830 18.04 7.85 -20.76
C ALA A 830 19.41 7.66 -20.09
N PRO A 831 19.95 8.68 -19.41
CA PRO A 831 21.28 8.63 -18.82
C PRO A 831 21.24 7.93 -17.46
N LEU A 832 22.33 7.22 -17.13
CA LEU A 832 22.53 6.54 -15.83
C LEU A 832 23.67 7.16 -14.99
N LEU A 833 24.32 8.22 -15.52
CA LEU A 833 25.39 9.05 -14.92
C LEU A 833 26.08 8.46 -13.67
N PRO A 834 26.95 7.45 -13.82
CA PRO A 834 27.73 6.93 -12.69
C PRO A 834 28.72 7.98 -12.17
N ALA A 835 29.18 7.85 -10.92
CA ALA A 835 30.07 8.82 -10.26
C ALA A 835 31.32 9.15 -11.09
N ALA A 836 31.91 8.14 -11.75
CA ALA A 836 33.08 8.30 -12.63
C ALA A 836 32.84 9.21 -13.86
N HIS A 837 31.60 9.61 -14.13
CA HIS A 837 31.18 10.38 -15.30
C HIS A 837 30.58 11.75 -14.93
N LEU A 838 30.72 12.19 -13.67
CA LEU A 838 30.41 13.55 -13.24
C LEU A 838 30.98 14.60 -14.21
N GLY A 839 30.12 15.44 -14.77
CA GLY A 839 30.49 16.51 -15.72
C GLY A 839 30.63 16.08 -17.19
N LYS A 840 30.42 14.81 -17.53
CA LYS A 840 30.33 14.34 -18.93
C LYS A 840 28.87 14.29 -19.37
N HIS A 841 28.54 15.01 -20.43
CA HIS A 841 27.19 15.13 -20.96
C HIS A 841 27.00 14.41 -22.31
N ASP A 842 28.01 13.70 -22.78
CA ASP A 842 27.97 13.04 -24.08
C ASP A 842 27.38 11.63 -23.94
N LEU A 843 26.34 11.37 -24.74
CA LEU A 843 25.75 10.04 -24.89
C LEU A 843 26.59 9.25 -25.90
N ALA A 844 26.78 7.96 -25.63
CA ALA A 844 27.49 7.07 -26.54
C ALA A 844 26.64 6.80 -27.80
N PRO A 845 27.27 6.65 -28.98
CA PRO A 845 26.58 6.20 -30.20
C PRO A 845 25.85 4.88 -29.96
N LEU A 846 24.67 4.71 -30.57
CA LEU A 846 23.89 3.48 -30.47
C LEU A 846 24.07 2.59 -31.69
N THR A 847 24.38 1.32 -31.47
CA THR A 847 24.32 0.31 -32.54
C THR A 847 22.86 -0.08 -32.80
N LEU A 848 22.39 0.13 -34.02
CA LEU A 848 21.01 -0.17 -34.41
C LEU A 848 20.87 -1.57 -35.03
N PRO A 849 19.72 -2.26 -34.84
CA PRO A 849 19.41 -3.47 -35.58
C PRO A 849 19.41 -3.24 -37.09
N ALA A 850 19.79 -4.26 -37.89
CA ALA A 850 19.95 -4.13 -39.33
C ALA A 850 18.69 -3.67 -40.10
N ASN A 851 17.50 -3.85 -39.53
CA ASN A 851 16.20 -3.45 -40.09
C ASN A 851 15.60 -2.21 -39.42
N ALA A 852 16.37 -1.50 -38.60
CA ALA A 852 15.94 -0.26 -37.99
C ALA A 852 15.88 0.87 -39.05
N PRO A 853 14.92 1.80 -38.94
CA PRO A 853 14.88 3.00 -39.77
C PRO A 853 16.19 3.80 -39.74
N LEU A 854 16.51 4.48 -40.85
CA LEU A 854 17.73 5.30 -40.95
C LEU A 854 17.56 6.70 -40.35
N LYS A 855 16.35 7.26 -40.38
CA LYS A 855 16.06 8.61 -39.91
C LYS A 855 15.12 8.59 -38.72
N TRP A 856 15.48 9.33 -37.69
CA TRP A 856 14.80 9.36 -36.41
C TRP A 856 14.53 10.80 -36.01
N LYS A 857 13.31 11.10 -35.58
CA LYS A 857 12.93 12.39 -35.01
C LYS A 857 12.84 12.27 -33.50
N ASN A 858 13.56 13.12 -32.79
CA ASN A 858 13.40 13.28 -31.35
C ASN A 858 12.03 13.93 -31.07
N VAL A 859 11.18 13.22 -30.34
CA VAL A 859 9.81 13.61 -30.03
C VAL A 859 9.77 14.85 -29.13
N PHE A 860 10.79 15.05 -28.31
CA PHE A 860 10.85 16.18 -27.38
C PHE A 860 11.42 17.44 -28.03
N THR A 861 12.48 17.32 -28.82
CA THR A 861 13.22 18.47 -29.40
C THR A 861 12.91 18.74 -30.87
N GLY A 862 12.30 17.79 -31.57
CA GLY A 862 12.00 17.88 -33.01
C GLY A 862 13.20 17.63 -33.91
N GLU A 863 14.41 17.50 -33.35
CA GLU A 863 15.66 17.24 -34.06
C GLU A 863 15.59 15.92 -34.84
N VAL A 864 16.13 15.92 -36.08
CA VAL A 864 16.20 14.73 -36.92
C VAL A 864 17.64 14.19 -36.93
N LEU A 865 17.79 12.97 -36.45
CA LEU A 865 19.04 12.22 -36.42
C LEU A 865 19.05 11.20 -37.57
N THR A 866 20.21 11.01 -38.19
CA THR A 866 20.39 10.03 -39.27
C THR A 866 21.45 9.03 -38.86
N ALA A 867 21.11 7.74 -38.88
CA ALA A 867 22.04 6.66 -38.64
C ALA A 867 23.06 6.56 -39.78
N GLN A 868 24.33 6.37 -39.44
CA GLN A 868 25.43 6.19 -40.38
C GLN A 868 26.17 4.90 -40.03
N ASN A 869 26.41 4.04 -41.02
CA ASN A 869 27.10 2.75 -40.84
C ASN A 869 26.48 1.84 -39.75
N GLY A 870 25.16 1.93 -39.53
CA GLY A 870 24.47 1.17 -38.49
C GLY A 870 24.54 1.78 -37.09
N GLU A 871 25.18 2.94 -36.92
CA GLU A 871 25.28 3.66 -35.67
C GLU A 871 24.44 4.94 -35.69
N LEU A 872 23.79 5.25 -34.57
CA LEU A 872 23.06 6.50 -34.35
C LEU A 872 23.83 7.39 -33.38
N LEU A 873 24.34 8.51 -33.90
CA LEU A 873 24.96 9.54 -33.07
C LEU A 873 23.86 10.30 -32.31
N LEU A 874 24.00 10.37 -31.00
CA LEU A 874 23.06 11.04 -30.12
C LEU A 874 23.58 12.45 -29.76
N PRO A 875 22.69 13.45 -29.71
CA PRO A 875 23.06 14.75 -29.16
C PRO A 875 23.38 14.62 -27.66
N GLY A 876 24.31 15.43 -27.17
CA GLY A 876 24.63 15.47 -25.73
C GLY A 876 23.42 15.91 -24.88
N THR A 877 23.45 15.56 -23.58
CA THR A 877 22.35 15.78 -22.62
C THR A 877 22.14 17.25 -22.23
N GLN A 878 22.94 18.18 -22.76
CA GLN A 878 22.92 19.59 -22.36
C GLN A 878 21.61 20.30 -22.71
N ASN A 879 20.97 19.92 -23.82
CA ASN A 879 19.74 20.55 -24.30
C ASN A 879 18.47 19.80 -23.88
N CYS A 880 18.54 18.48 -23.76
CA CYS A 880 17.47 17.60 -23.33
C CYS A 880 18.13 16.33 -22.77
N PRO A 881 17.93 15.99 -21.49
CA PRO A 881 18.72 14.93 -20.85
C PRO A 881 18.29 13.52 -21.25
N VAL A 882 17.13 13.37 -21.89
CA VAL A 882 16.56 12.09 -22.33
C VAL A 882 16.14 12.18 -23.79
N ALA A 883 16.00 11.05 -24.48
CA ALA A 883 15.53 11.02 -25.86
C ALA A 883 14.47 9.94 -26.07
N LEU A 884 13.38 10.33 -26.73
CA LEU A 884 12.39 9.44 -27.31
C LEU A 884 12.37 9.69 -28.81
N LEU A 885 12.79 8.70 -29.58
CA LEU A 885 12.97 8.83 -31.02
C LEU A 885 11.90 8.03 -31.75
N SER A 886 11.25 8.67 -32.72
CA SER A 886 10.27 8.06 -33.63
C SER A 886 10.81 8.08 -35.06
N PRO A 887 10.54 7.06 -35.89
CA PRO A 887 10.97 7.05 -37.28
C PRO A 887 10.43 8.24 -38.07
N VAL A 888 11.25 8.82 -38.94
CA VAL A 888 10.76 9.79 -39.94
C VAL A 888 10.19 8.98 -41.12
N PRO A 889 8.92 9.21 -41.53
CA PRO A 889 8.35 8.53 -42.68
C PRO A 889 9.19 8.77 -43.94
N ASP A 890 9.64 7.71 -44.60
CA ASP A 890 10.22 7.81 -45.93
C ASP A 890 9.11 8.06 -46.94
N HIS A 891 8.95 9.31 -47.38
CA HIS A 891 7.96 9.71 -48.41
C HIS A 891 8.21 9.11 -49.82
N LYS A 892 8.96 8.00 -49.95
CA LYS A 892 9.40 7.46 -51.24
C LYS A 892 8.61 6.26 -51.79
N PHE A 893 7.54 5.79 -51.15
CA PHE A 893 6.73 4.69 -51.69
C PHE A 893 5.22 4.95 -51.64
N HIS A 894 4.79 6.08 -52.21
CA HIS A 894 3.43 6.22 -52.75
C HIS A 894 3.51 7.05 -54.04
N ARG A 895 3.93 6.40 -55.13
CA ARG A 895 3.61 6.80 -56.51
C ARG A 895 3.33 5.56 -57.31
#